data_AF-A0A6V8H3Q0-F1
#
_entry.id   AF-A0A6V8H3Q0-F1
#
_cell.length_a   1.000
_cell.length_b   1.000
_cell.length_c   1.000
_cell.angle_alpha   90.00
_cell.angle_beta   90.00
_cell.angle_gamma   90.00
#
_symmetry.space_group_name_H-M   'P 1'
#
loop_
_entity.id
_entity.type
_entity.pdbx_description
1 polymer ?
#
loop_
_entity_poly.entity_id
_entity_poly.type
_entity_poly.pdbx_seq_one_letter_code
_entity_poly.pdbx_strand_id
1 'polypeptide(L)'
;MSPYKAIILDLNGVLLSYGGAAGFTSPLKLSQIKNILDSPTWYAYECGNFSREQCYNMVSSEFGLDIELWTQTMNQLTETVSPKSDFIDAIKELKLVFPEIKVYGMSNISKEDYDLLKPMISRWGILDGFQTSGHAGVRKPDSASYMTFLETHQLNGENCIFVDDRVENVVAAAALGFKGVTFKDSREAERVLYNLLGDPIKRGMEYMERNAGKMMLELSTGGLQPDNFSQFIILELTEDKRLIKLERKEGPTWNYFHHSNTFMGTTYSDDCDTTSYAMCTLDDIPQHEKEEAMAMILDNLSPDNLPLCWFNKNRPRVCHGIIANAFRFFCLQGQGHKLAATYIFLCRLLRTKTYELGSRYYENVDYMAYILSNLCSRRPWDPSLSEMRELLIAEIKDRAGCDEDTLGAALRTLSAQAMGLPWCFYIAVLAIIYTICLLIYNLFLHPLRKFPGPPLNRATVLPKLYYLSRGHLVYHIKDIHTKYGPVVRIAPNEIAFTDPRAWRDIFSPAGKHSQSQNAAGLSPDMAFYNPFNDQPPSIISSSDEAHHELRKRLSPGFSERAMRAQEGLIGGYVDLLMQRLRENSIDDTGRPKTINMRDWIAYATFDIIGNLTFGEDFGCLEGSGYHPWIWLILGSFKGRVKIQIFKALGILKPLNWVMRTLGVGYKARLMHFELVKSKTQKRIDLGTGRDDFLDKLIEGGMSLDGLKRNATLLVNAGSETTATLLTGTIYLLATHEDVLRRLVDEVRGRYKSKDEITLISVNSLSYMLAVLDEALRCYPPDGVSSPRLVPPSGHEIAGWFVPGGTRVGIWQWPMYHDARLFTDPFKFDPDRFYRKGDEKSRYAGDRIDAVNAFLIGPRNCIGRNLAYAEMRMILARLVWEFDVRIDDSSRDWMEGQENFELWVKPDLNIYLQPVNGGT
;
A
#
# COMPACT_ATOMS: atom_id res chain seq x y z
N MET A 1 -10.90 -13.05 13.19
CA MET A 1 -10.90 -14.17 12.21
C MET A 1 -9.55 -14.16 11.53
N SER A 2 -8.94 -15.34 11.34
CA SER A 2 -7.65 -15.48 10.65
C SER A 2 -7.69 -14.82 9.27
N PRO A 3 -6.65 -14.09 8.85
CA PRO A 3 -6.51 -13.65 7.47
C PRO A 3 -6.13 -14.81 6.53
N TYR A 4 -5.67 -15.94 7.07
CA TYR A 4 -5.22 -17.09 6.28
C TYR A 4 -6.38 -18.02 5.96
N LYS A 5 -6.34 -18.60 4.76
CA LYS A 5 -7.33 -19.55 4.23
C LYS A 5 -6.73 -20.91 3.90
N ALA A 6 -5.40 -20.96 3.71
CA ALA A 6 -4.71 -22.18 3.33
C ALA A 6 -3.37 -22.35 4.07
N ILE A 7 -3.05 -23.59 4.42
CA ILE A 7 -1.72 -24.02 4.85
C ILE A 7 -1.15 -24.91 3.74
N ILE A 8 0.07 -24.62 3.29
CA ILE A 8 0.79 -25.39 2.30
C ILE A 8 2.00 -26.00 3.01
N LEU A 9 2.07 -27.33 2.97
CA LEU A 9 3.10 -28.11 3.65
C LEU A 9 4.02 -28.73 2.61
N ASP A 10 5.33 -28.58 2.82
CA ASP A 10 6.27 -29.44 2.11
C ASP A 10 6.08 -30.90 2.51
N LEU A 11 6.46 -31.81 1.61
CA LEU A 11 6.42 -33.23 1.90
C LEU A 11 7.72 -33.68 2.58
N ASN A 12 8.87 -33.34 2.00
CA ASN A 12 10.17 -33.83 2.47
C ASN A 12 10.63 -32.99 3.66
N GLY A 13 11.14 -33.60 4.73
CA GLY A 13 11.60 -32.85 5.92
C GLY A 13 10.47 -32.30 6.81
N VAL A 14 9.27 -32.06 6.28
CA VAL A 14 8.10 -31.55 7.02
C VAL A 14 7.08 -32.66 7.34
N LEU A 15 6.59 -33.40 6.35
CA LEU A 15 5.62 -34.48 6.54
C LEU A 15 6.25 -35.88 6.52
N LEU A 16 7.38 -36.02 5.82
CA LEU A 16 8.14 -37.27 5.67
C LEU A 16 9.57 -37.11 6.20
N SER A 17 10.11 -38.20 6.71
CA SER A 17 11.53 -38.37 7.00
C SER A 17 12.08 -39.52 6.16
N TYR A 18 13.24 -39.28 5.53
CA TYR A 18 13.95 -40.27 4.72
C TYR A 18 15.14 -40.82 5.51
N GLY A 19 15.46 -42.10 5.34
CA GLY A 19 16.69 -42.70 5.87
C GLY A 19 16.70 -42.91 7.38
N GLY A 20 15.56 -43.23 8.00
CA GLY A 20 15.53 -43.71 9.38
C GLY A 20 16.44 -44.95 9.53
N ALA A 21 17.37 -44.91 10.48
CA ALA A 21 18.52 -45.82 10.57
C ALA A 21 18.22 -47.34 10.62
N ALA A 22 16.96 -47.74 10.78
CA ALA A 22 16.54 -49.14 10.74
C ALA A 22 16.11 -49.52 9.31
N GLY A 23 17.05 -50.04 8.51
CA GLY A 23 16.73 -50.73 7.24
C GLY A 23 17.45 -50.22 5.99
N PHE A 24 18.11 -49.07 6.03
CA PHE A 24 18.90 -48.56 4.90
C PHE A 24 20.28 -49.25 4.83
N THR A 25 20.51 -50.08 3.81
CA THR A 25 21.72 -50.92 3.69
C THR A 25 22.56 -50.64 2.45
N SER A 26 22.24 -49.57 1.70
CA SER A 26 23.01 -49.19 0.51
C SER A 26 24.49 -48.92 0.83
N PRO A 27 25.43 -49.37 -0.02
CA PRO A 27 26.85 -49.05 0.11
C PRO A 27 27.18 -47.59 -0.25
N LEU A 28 26.24 -46.81 -0.78
CA LEU A 28 26.43 -45.37 -1.02
C LEU A 28 26.28 -44.58 0.28
N LYS A 29 27.24 -43.68 0.55
CA LYS A 29 27.13 -42.77 1.70
C LYS A 29 25.98 -41.77 1.47
N LEU A 30 25.31 -41.37 2.54
CA LEU A 30 24.25 -40.35 2.50
C LEU A 30 24.71 -39.04 1.83
N SER A 31 25.98 -38.65 1.99
CA SER A 31 26.54 -37.49 1.31
C SER A 31 26.64 -37.66 -0.20
N GLN A 32 26.92 -38.88 -0.70
CA GLN A 32 26.97 -39.17 -2.13
C GLN A 32 25.57 -39.15 -2.72
N ILE A 33 24.60 -39.75 -2.03
CA ILE A 33 23.19 -39.72 -2.42
C ILE A 33 22.70 -38.27 -2.49
N LYS A 34 22.97 -37.46 -1.47
CA LYS A 34 22.59 -36.04 -1.45
C LYS A 34 23.16 -35.28 -2.64
N ASN A 35 24.45 -35.46 -2.96
CA ASN A 35 25.07 -34.81 -4.11
C ASN A 35 24.40 -35.19 -5.44
N ILE A 36 23.94 -36.44 -5.57
CA ILE A 36 23.21 -36.90 -6.77
C ILE A 36 21.82 -36.27 -6.85
N LEU A 37 21.09 -36.19 -5.73
CA LEU A 37 19.78 -35.55 -5.67
C LEU A 37 19.84 -34.03 -5.93
N ASP A 38 20.99 -33.41 -5.66
CA ASP A 38 21.27 -32.00 -5.97
C ASP A 38 21.80 -31.79 -7.42
N SER A 39 21.89 -32.83 -8.25
CA SER A 39 22.41 -32.75 -9.62
C SER A 39 21.43 -32.08 -10.61
N PRO A 40 21.92 -31.48 -11.71
CA PRO A 40 21.06 -30.95 -12.78
C PRO A 40 20.18 -32.02 -13.42
N THR A 41 20.69 -33.25 -13.54
CA THR A 41 19.94 -34.39 -14.08
C THR A 41 18.75 -34.72 -13.19
N TRP A 42 18.97 -34.78 -11.86
CA TRP A 42 17.89 -35.02 -10.90
C TRP A 42 16.89 -33.84 -10.85
N TYR A 43 17.39 -32.61 -10.95
CA TYR A 43 16.55 -31.40 -11.04
C TYR A 43 15.57 -31.48 -12.21
N ALA A 44 16.05 -31.87 -13.40
CA ALA A 44 15.23 -32.03 -14.59
C ALA A 44 14.21 -33.19 -14.46
N TYR A 45 14.61 -34.29 -13.82
CA TYR A 45 13.70 -35.40 -13.53
C TYR A 45 12.56 -34.99 -12.59
N GLU A 46 12.87 -34.26 -11.52
CA GLU A 46 11.84 -33.75 -10.59
C GLU A 46 10.87 -32.76 -11.27
N CYS A 47 11.29 -32.04 -12.30
CA CYS A 47 10.41 -31.19 -13.11
C CYS A 47 9.65 -31.95 -14.21
N GLY A 48 9.85 -33.26 -14.37
CA GLY A 48 9.14 -34.10 -15.33
C GLY A 48 9.73 -34.11 -16.74
N ASN A 49 10.99 -33.70 -16.91
CA ASN A 49 11.65 -33.67 -18.24
C ASN A 49 12.11 -35.04 -18.73
N PHE A 50 12.29 -35.99 -17.82
CA PHE A 50 12.78 -37.35 -18.09
C PHE A 50 11.90 -38.38 -17.38
N SER A 51 11.84 -39.61 -17.91
CA SER A 51 11.32 -40.76 -17.15
C SER A 51 12.35 -41.23 -16.11
N ARG A 52 11.93 -42.02 -15.11
CA ARG A 52 12.83 -42.60 -14.09
C ARG A 52 13.98 -43.36 -14.72
N GLU A 53 13.70 -44.18 -15.73
CA GLU A 53 14.71 -44.97 -16.42
C GLU A 53 15.76 -44.07 -17.11
N GLN A 54 15.30 -43.03 -17.83
CA GLN A 54 16.19 -42.07 -18.48
C GLN A 54 17.05 -41.32 -17.45
N CYS A 55 16.44 -40.83 -16.37
CA CYS A 55 17.15 -40.15 -15.30
C CYS A 55 18.20 -41.07 -14.65
N TYR A 56 17.85 -42.31 -14.34
CA TYR A 56 18.74 -43.23 -13.64
C TYR A 56 19.95 -43.58 -14.52
N ASN A 57 19.74 -43.79 -15.82
CA ASN A 57 20.83 -44.00 -16.78
C ASN A 57 21.75 -42.78 -16.90
N MET A 58 21.18 -41.57 -16.93
CA MET A 58 21.97 -40.33 -16.98
C MET A 58 22.77 -40.12 -15.69
N VAL A 59 22.16 -40.34 -14.52
CA VAL A 59 22.84 -40.29 -13.21
C VAL A 59 23.96 -41.33 -13.10
N SER A 60 23.70 -42.56 -13.54
CA SER A 60 24.70 -43.63 -13.59
C SER A 60 25.92 -43.21 -14.43
N SER A 61 25.68 -42.60 -15.59
CA SER A 61 26.74 -42.07 -16.46
C SER A 61 27.45 -40.85 -15.87
N GLU A 62 26.72 -39.91 -15.27
CA GLU A 62 27.25 -38.64 -14.74
C GLU A 62 28.15 -38.87 -13.52
N PHE A 63 27.77 -39.80 -12.65
CA PHE A 63 28.47 -40.07 -11.38
C PHE A 63 29.32 -41.35 -11.41
N GLY A 64 29.38 -42.04 -12.56
CA GLY A 64 30.15 -43.29 -12.71
C GLY A 64 29.65 -44.41 -11.79
N LEU A 65 28.35 -44.49 -11.57
CA LEU A 65 27.70 -45.43 -10.66
C LEU A 65 27.11 -46.61 -11.43
N ASP A 66 27.14 -47.79 -10.82
CA ASP A 66 26.39 -48.93 -11.33
C ASP A 66 24.87 -48.65 -11.27
N ILE A 67 24.16 -48.93 -12.38
CA ILE A 67 22.73 -48.61 -12.53
C ILE A 67 21.85 -49.47 -11.61
N GLU A 68 22.23 -50.74 -11.38
CA GLU A 68 21.50 -51.62 -10.47
C GLU A 68 21.66 -51.15 -9.02
N LEU A 69 22.88 -50.76 -8.65
CA LEU A 69 23.17 -50.20 -7.33
C LEU A 69 22.36 -48.91 -7.05
N TRP A 70 22.31 -47.98 -8.01
CA TRP A 70 21.53 -46.75 -7.87
C TRP A 70 20.03 -47.04 -7.76
N THR A 71 19.52 -47.94 -8.60
CA THR A 71 18.12 -48.37 -8.59
C THR A 71 17.73 -49.00 -7.25
N GLN A 72 18.54 -49.92 -6.73
CA GLN A 72 18.33 -50.53 -5.42
C GLN A 72 18.37 -49.50 -4.29
N THR A 73 19.29 -48.54 -4.37
CA THR A 73 19.41 -47.46 -3.38
C THR A 73 18.14 -46.61 -3.32
N MET A 74 17.61 -46.20 -4.48
CA MET A 74 16.38 -45.41 -4.54
C MET A 74 15.13 -46.20 -4.11
N ASN A 75 15.07 -47.50 -4.42
CA ASN A 75 14.00 -48.37 -3.94
C ASN A 75 14.03 -48.50 -2.41
N GLN A 76 15.20 -48.73 -1.82
CA GLN A 76 15.36 -48.75 -0.36
C GLN A 76 15.01 -47.41 0.29
N LEU A 77 15.40 -46.28 -0.31
CA LEU A 77 15.00 -44.95 0.18
C LEU A 77 13.49 -44.77 0.18
N THR A 78 12.80 -45.28 -0.85
CA THR A 78 11.34 -45.21 -0.97
C THR A 78 10.65 -46.13 0.05
N GLU A 79 11.18 -47.34 0.27
CA GLU A 79 10.66 -48.30 1.25
C GLU A 79 10.88 -47.87 2.70
N THR A 80 11.93 -47.08 2.96
CA THR A 80 12.31 -46.59 4.30
C THR A 80 11.75 -45.20 4.62
N VAL A 81 10.88 -44.64 3.77
CA VAL A 81 10.15 -43.40 4.04
C VAL A 81 9.24 -43.60 5.26
N SER A 82 9.34 -42.68 6.22
CA SER A 82 8.50 -42.68 7.42
C SER A 82 7.70 -41.37 7.53
N PRO A 83 6.38 -41.43 7.80
CA PRO A 83 5.58 -40.24 8.06
C PRO A 83 5.91 -39.67 9.44
N LYS A 84 5.93 -38.34 9.55
CA LYS A 84 5.99 -37.63 10.84
C LYS A 84 4.59 -37.61 11.48
N SER A 85 4.19 -38.75 12.05
CA SER A 85 2.85 -38.98 12.61
C SER A 85 2.41 -37.88 13.58
N ASP A 86 3.28 -37.44 14.48
CA ASP A 86 2.96 -36.39 15.45
C ASP A 86 2.53 -35.08 14.79
N PHE A 87 3.22 -34.65 13.72
CA PHE A 87 2.85 -33.42 13.02
C PHE A 87 1.60 -33.61 12.16
N ILE A 88 1.44 -34.78 11.54
CA ILE A 88 0.22 -35.12 10.78
C ILE A 88 -1.01 -35.07 11.70
N ASP A 89 -0.90 -35.61 12.92
CA ASP A 89 -1.99 -35.58 13.89
C ASP A 89 -2.25 -34.16 14.40
N ALA A 90 -1.23 -33.34 14.63
CA ALA A 90 -1.39 -31.91 14.93
C ALA A 90 -2.14 -31.14 13.83
N ILE A 91 -1.87 -31.45 12.55
CA ILE A 91 -2.61 -30.86 11.42
C ILE A 91 -4.07 -31.33 11.40
N LYS A 92 -4.37 -32.58 11.75
CA LYS A 92 -5.76 -33.06 11.88
C LYS A 92 -6.52 -32.27 12.94
N GLU A 93 -5.90 -32.07 14.10
CA GLU A 93 -6.50 -31.28 15.18
C GLU A 93 -6.72 -29.83 14.77
N LEU A 94 -5.74 -29.22 14.09
CA LEU A 94 -5.87 -27.87 13.53
C LEU A 94 -7.07 -27.75 12.57
N LYS A 95 -7.32 -28.76 11.72
CA LYS A 95 -8.50 -28.76 10.82
C LYS A 95 -9.82 -28.89 11.58
N LEU A 96 -9.84 -29.56 12.75
CA LEU A 96 -11.04 -29.62 13.59
C LEU A 96 -11.31 -28.26 14.26
N VAL A 97 -10.28 -27.56 14.72
CA VAL A 97 -10.40 -26.24 15.36
C VAL A 97 -10.72 -25.15 14.33
N PHE A 98 -10.14 -25.25 13.12
CA PHE A 98 -10.30 -24.28 12.04
C PHE A 98 -10.84 -24.97 10.77
N PRO A 99 -12.12 -25.36 10.74
CA PRO A 99 -12.71 -26.16 9.64
C PRO A 99 -12.71 -25.44 8.28
N GLU A 100 -12.63 -24.12 8.29
CA GLU A 100 -12.55 -23.29 7.07
C GLU A 100 -11.16 -23.30 6.41
N ILE A 101 -10.12 -23.79 7.11
CA ILE A 101 -8.75 -23.80 6.59
C ILE A 101 -8.54 -25.02 5.71
N LYS A 102 -8.08 -24.74 4.48
CA LYS A 102 -7.63 -25.76 3.53
C LYS A 102 -6.17 -26.10 3.76
N VAL A 103 -5.81 -27.37 3.63
CA VAL A 103 -4.42 -27.82 3.78
C VAL A 103 -3.98 -28.47 2.48
N TYR A 104 -2.85 -28.05 1.94
CA TYR A 104 -2.33 -28.53 0.67
C TYR A 104 -0.90 -29.04 0.83
N GLY A 105 -0.50 -29.96 -0.04
CA GLY A 105 0.89 -30.38 -0.16
C GLY A 105 1.58 -29.73 -1.37
N MET A 106 2.85 -29.38 -1.22
CA MET A 106 3.66 -28.87 -2.34
C MET A 106 5.11 -29.37 -2.20
N SER A 107 5.55 -30.25 -3.09
CA SER A 107 6.87 -30.90 -3.00
C SER A 107 7.63 -30.93 -4.32
N ASN A 108 8.96 -30.87 -4.21
CA ASN A 108 9.89 -31.16 -5.31
C ASN A 108 10.00 -32.68 -5.44
N ILE A 109 9.18 -33.26 -6.31
CA ILE A 109 9.08 -34.70 -6.54
C ILE A 109 8.60 -34.95 -7.97
N SER A 110 9.18 -35.97 -8.61
CA SER A 110 8.77 -36.42 -9.94
C SER A 110 7.33 -36.98 -9.91
N LYS A 111 6.70 -37.08 -11.09
CA LYS A 111 5.37 -37.69 -11.20
C LYS A 111 5.38 -39.16 -10.76
N GLU A 112 6.37 -39.92 -11.21
CA GLU A 112 6.48 -41.36 -10.98
C GLU A 112 6.80 -41.70 -9.51
N ASP A 113 7.60 -40.88 -8.83
CA ASP A 113 7.88 -41.06 -7.40
C ASP A 113 6.68 -40.66 -6.53
N TYR A 114 5.97 -39.61 -6.91
CA TYR A 114 4.74 -39.23 -6.24
C TYR A 114 3.67 -40.32 -6.36
N ASP A 115 3.51 -40.95 -7.53
CA ASP A 115 2.53 -42.02 -7.73
C ASP A 115 2.79 -43.22 -6.81
N LEU A 116 4.05 -43.51 -6.44
CA LEU A 116 4.39 -44.53 -5.44
C LEU A 116 3.99 -44.13 -4.02
N LEU A 117 4.15 -42.86 -3.64
CA LEU A 117 3.85 -42.37 -2.29
C LEU A 117 2.38 -41.99 -2.10
N LYS A 118 1.64 -41.74 -3.19
CA LYS A 118 0.25 -41.28 -3.19
C LYS A 118 -0.70 -42.14 -2.34
N PRO A 119 -0.63 -43.49 -2.34
CA PRO A 119 -1.49 -44.30 -1.47
C PRO A 119 -1.26 -44.03 0.02
N MET A 120 0.00 -43.82 0.43
CA MET A 120 0.35 -43.49 1.82
C MET A 120 -0.11 -42.08 2.18
N ILE A 121 0.19 -41.08 1.35
CA ILE A 121 -0.20 -39.67 1.57
C ILE A 121 -1.73 -39.56 1.69
N SER A 122 -2.48 -40.27 0.84
CA SER A 122 -3.95 -40.24 0.85
C SER A 122 -4.56 -40.81 2.13
N ARG A 123 -3.89 -41.76 2.82
CA ARG A 123 -4.37 -42.33 4.09
C ARG A 123 -4.33 -41.35 5.24
N TRP A 124 -3.55 -40.27 5.16
CA TRP A 124 -3.47 -39.28 6.24
C TRP A 124 -4.75 -38.45 6.37
N GLY A 125 -5.49 -38.25 5.27
CA GLY A 125 -6.74 -37.50 5.26
C GLY A 125 -6.61 -36.00 5.56
N ILE A 126 -5.39 -35.45 5.56
CA ILE A 126 -5.15 -34.04 5.90
C ILE A 126 -5.18 -33.10 4.70
N LEU A 127 -4.90 -33.56 3.48
CA LEU A 127 -4.69 -32.71 2.31
C LEU A 127 -5.97 -32.56 1.46
N ASP A 128 -6.35 -31.31 1.19
CA ASP A 128 -7.40 -30.89 0.25
C ASP A 128 -6.89 -30.81 -1.20
N GLY A 129 -5.57 -30.82 -1.42
CA GLY A 129 -4.95 -30.86 -2.73
C GLY A 129 -3.42 -31.01 -2.64
N PHE A 130 -2.77 -31.29 -3.77
CA PHE A 130 -1.31 -31.50 -3.82
C PHE A 130 -0.73 -31.02 -5.16
N GLN A 131 0.42 -30.34 -5.12
CA GLN A 131 1.22 -30.04 -6.30
C GLN A 131 2.60 -30.69 -6.22
N THR A 132 2.97 -31.42 -7.28
CA THR A 132 4.34 -31.92 -7.47
C THR A 132 5.06 -31.05 -8.49
N SER A 133 6.38 -30.92 -8.36
CA SER A 133 7.20 -30.28 -9.41
C SER A 133 7.08 -31.01 -10.75
N GLY A 134 6.90 -32.34 -10.74
CA GLY A 134 6.78 -33.13 -11.97
C GLY A 134 5.51 -32.83 -12.78
N HIS A 135 4.42 -32.41 -12.13
CA HIS A 135 3.22 -31.95 -12.83
C HIS A 135 3.27 -30.46 -13.16
N ALA A 136 3.92 -29.65 -12.31
CA ALA A 136 4.02 -28.22 -12.51
C ALA A 136 5.04 -27.82 -13.58
N GLY A 137 6.02 -28.69 -13.89
CA GLY A 137 7.14 -28.38 -14.78
C GLY A 137 8.19 -27.44 -14.17
N VAL A 138 7.98 -27.02 -12.93
CA VAL A 138 8.80 -26.05 -12.18
C VAL A 138 8.83 -26.44 -10.71
N ARG A 139 9.93 -26.15 -10.02
CA ARG A 139 10.14 -26.57 -8.62
C ARG A 139 10.53 -25.43 -7.69
N LYS A 140 10.39 -25.65 -6.39
CA LYS A 140 10.87 -24.72 -5.37
C LYS A 140 12.41 -24.69 -5.39
N PRO A 141 13.06 -23.54 -5.20
CA PRO A 141 12.52 -22.25 -4.78
C PRO A 141 12.08 -21.31 -5.92
N ASP A 142 11.97 -21.76 -7.16
CA ASP A 142 11.60 -20.86 -8.27
C ASP A 142 10.20 -20.28 -8.07
N SER A 143 10.05 -18.96 -8.20
CA SER A 143 8.78 -18.24 -7.99
C SER A 143 7.64 -18.80 -8.86
N ALA A 144 7.97 -19.32 -10.04
CA ALA A 144 7.01 -19.95 -10.94
C ALA A 144 6.26 -21.12 -10.26
N SER A 145 6.93 -21.94 -9.44
CA SER A 145 6.29 -23.09 -8.77
C SER A 145 5.17 -22.65 -7.83
N TYR A 146 5.39 -21.59 -7.06
CA TYR A 146 4.39 -21.02 -6.15
C TYR A 146 3.27 -20.29 -6.90
N MET A 147 3.58 -19.60 -8.00
CA MET A 147 2.56 -18.94 -8.84
C MET A 147 1.62 -19.98 -9.47
N THR A 148 2.16 -21.06 -10.05
CA THR A 148 1.37 -22.18 -10.57
C THR A 148 0.46 -22.78 -9.50
N PHE A 149 0.96 -22.91 -8.26
CA PHE A 149 0.19 -23.43 -7.14
C PHE A 149 -0.99 -22.51 -6.79
N LEU A 150 -0.73 -21.21 -6.66
CA LEU A 150 -1.77 -20.21 -6.37
C LEU A 150 -2.84 -20.17 -7.46
N GLU A 151 -2.46 -20.22 -8.74
CA GLU A 151 -3.39 -20.24 -9.87
C GLU A 151 -4.26 -21.50 -9.87
N THR A 152 -3.62 -22.67 -9.70
CA THR A 152 -4.29 -23.98 -9.73
C THR A 152 -5.35 -24.11 -8.63
N HIS A 153 -5.05 -23.60 -7.44
CA HIS A 153 -5.95 -23.66 -6.29
C HIS A 153 -6.79 -22.40 -6.08
N GLN A 154 -6.68 -21.41 -6.97
CA GLN A 154 -7.38 -20.12 -6.90
C GLN A 154 -7.16 -19.39 -5.56
N LEU A 155 -5.92 -19.45 -5.08
CA LEU A 155 -5.50 -18.85 -3.82
C LEU A 155 -4.71 -17.56 -4.07
N ASN A 156 -4.58 -16.75 -3.02
CA ASN A 156 -3.69 -15.59 -2.98
C ASN A 156 -2.61 -15.85 -1.92
N GLY A 157 -1.34 -15.61 -2.27
CA GLY A 157 -0.20 -15.80 -1.36
C GLY A 157 -0.39 -15.09 -0.02
N GLU A 158 -0.96 -13.87 -0.01
CA GLU A 158 -1.23 -13.10 1.23
C GLU A 158 -2.18 -13.82 2.21
N ASN A 159 -2.94 -14.82 1.74
CA ASN A 159 -3.87 -15.62 2.54
C ASN A 159 -3.34 -17.05 2.79
N CYS A 160 -2.07 -17.32 2.52
CA CYS A 160 -1.49 -18.65 2.59
C CYS A 160 -0.33 -18.69 3.58
N ILE A 161 -0.27 -19.77 4.36
CA ILE A 161 0.89 -20.11 5.20
C ILE A 161 1.70 -21.18 4.46
N PHE A 162 3.01 -20.99 4.31
CA PHE A 162 3.89 -21.95 3.67
C PHE A 162 4.89 -22.50 4.69
N VAL A 163 4.90 -23.82 4.88
CA VAL A 163 5.74 -24.52 5.86
C VAL A 163 6.73 -25.43 5.13
N ASP A 164 8.02 -25.18 5.31
CA ASP A 164 9.11 -25.89 4.62
C ASP A 164 10.35 -25.90 5.54
N ASP A 165 11.17 -26.95 5.48
CA ASP A 165 12.39 -27.06 6.29
C ASP A 165 13.57 -26.27 5.69
N ARG A 166 13.51 -25.92 4.39
CA ARG A 166 14.53 -25.13 3.70
C ARG A 166 14.20 -23.64 3.68
N VAL A 167 15.10 -22.83 4.22
CA VAL A 167 14.94 -21.37 4.35
C VAL A 167 14.74 -20.70 2.98
N GLU A 168 15.45 -21.14 1.96
CA GLU A 168 15.35 -20.63 0.59
C GLU A 168 13.96 -20.80 -0.01
N ASN A 169 13.27 -21.90 0.29
CA ASN A 169 11.89 -22.14 -0.15
C ASN A 169 10.94 -21.18 0.58
N VAL A 170 11.11 -21.05 1.90
CA VAL A 170 10.31 -20.15 2.73
C VAL A 170 10.47 -18.69 2.29
N VAL A 171 11.69 -18.25 1.97
CA VAL A 171 11.97 -16.88 1.48
C VAL A 171 11.34 -16.64 0.12
N ALA A 172 11.45 -17.58 -0.82
CA ALA A 172 10.85 -17.46 -2.14
C ALA A 172 9.31 -17.38 -2.08
N ALA A 173 8.69 -18.20 -1.23
CA ALA A 173 7.26 -18.11 -0.96
C ALA A 173 6.88 -16.76 -0.33
N ALA A 174 7.64 -16.29 0.68
CA ALA A 174 7.38 -15.04 1.35
C ALA A 174 7.47 -13.82 0.41
N ALA A 175 8.38 -13.85 -0.57
CA ALA A 175 8.47 -12.81 -1.61
C ALA A 175 7.19 -12.67 -2.46
N LEU A 176 6.39 -13.72 -2.53
CA LEU A 176 5.09 -13.76 -3.23
C LEU A 176 3.89 -13.54 -2.29
N GLY A 177 4.16 -13.15 -1.04
CA GLY A 177 3.14 -12.77 -0.06
C GLY A 177 2.75 -13.87 0.93
N PHE A 178 3.28 -15.08 0.82
CA PHE A 178 3.01 -16.15 1.80
C PHE A 178 3.53 -15.78 3.18
N LYS A 179 2.83 -16.22 4.23
CA LYS A 179 3.42 -16.28 5.56
C LYS A 179 4.32 -17.50 5.65
N GLY A 180 5.62 -17.27 5.50
CA GLY A 180 6.63 -18.32 5.61
C GLY A 180 6.85 -18.80 7.05
N VAL A 181 6.93 -20.11 7.23
CA VAL A 181 7.27 -20.80 8.49
C VAL A 181 8.37 -21.81 8.21
N THR A 182 9.56 -21.60 8.78
CA THR A 182 10.64 -22.59 8.69
C THR A 182 10.36 -23.72 9.69
N PHE A 183 10.22 -24.93 9.18
CA PHE A 183 9.95 -26.11 10.00
C PHE A 183 11.23 -26.57 10.71
N LYS A 184 11.23 -26.58 12.04
CA LYS A 184 12.32 -27.13 12.87
C LYS A 184 11.89 -28.43 13.55
N ASP A 185 10.77 -28.38 14.26
CA ASP A 185 10.12 -29.53 14.87
C ASP A 185 8.59 -29.37 14.85
N SER A 186 7.90 -30.49 15.08
CA SER A 186 6.43 -30.57 15.01
C SER A 186 5.73 -29.66 16.01
N ARG A 187 6.27 -29.53 17.23
CA ARG A 187 5.63 -28.79 18.34
C ARG A 187 5.77 -27.28 18.14
N GLU A 188 6.93 -26.81 17.71
CA GLU A 188 7.13 -25.41 17.36
C GLU A 188 6.25 -25.00 16.18
N ALA A 189 6.23 -25.82 15.12
CA ALA A 189 5.41 -25.55 13.93
C ALA A 189 3.91 -25.49 14.27
N GLU A 190 3.40 -26.45 15.04
CA GLU A 190 2.03 -26.45 15.53
C GLU A 190 1.69 -25.16 16.29
N ARG A 191 2.54 -24.77 17.25
CA ARG A 191 2.35 -23.54 18.04
C ARG A 191 2.29 -22.30 17.16
N VAL A 192 3.20 -22.19 16.18
CA VAL A 192 3.23 -21.08 15.23
C VAL A 192 1.95 -21.06 14.40
N LEU A 193 1.49 -22.20 13.89
CA LEU A 193 0.25 -22.30 13.11
C LEU A 193 -0.97 -21.87 13.91
N TYR A 194 -1.11 -22.33 15.16
CA TYR A 194 -2.20 -21.87 16.04
C TYR A 194 -2.16 -20.37 16.32
N ASN A 195 -0.98 -19.77 16.44
CA ASN A 195 -0.83 -18.33 16.66
C ASN A 195 -1.14 -17.52 15.40
N LEU A 196 -0.92 -18.09 14.21
CA LEU A 196 -1.25 -17.46 12.94
C LEU A 196 -2.75 -17.55 12.61
N LEU A 197 -3.38 -18.68 12.95
CA LEU A 197 -4.79 -18.96 12.64
C LEU A 197 -5.76 -18.47 13.73
N GLY A 198 -5.33 -18.47 14.98
CA GLY A 198 -6.14 -18.08 16.12
C GLY A 198 -5.81 -16.68 16.65
N ASP A 199 -6.57 -16.26 17.66
CA ASP A 199 -6.20 -15.14 18.50
C ASP A 199 -5.37 -15.69 19.69
N PRO A 200 -4.05 -15.40 19.77
CA PRO A 200 -3.19 -15.94 20.81
C PRO A 200 -3.53 -15.40 22.20
N ILE A 201 -4.02 -14.16 22.31
CA ILE A 201 -4.43 -13.56 23.58
C ILE A 201 -5.71 -14.25 24.05
N LYS A 202 -6.72 -14.33 23.16
CA LYS A 202 -7.97 -15.01 23.49
C LYS A 202 -7.73 -16.47 23.85
N ARG A 203 -6.90 -17.21 23.10
CA ARG A 203 -6.50 -18.59 23.42
C ARG A 203 -5.84 -18.69 24.79
N GLY A 204 -4.92 -17.77 25.11
CA GLY A 204 -4.25 -17.72 26.40
C GLY A 204 -5.24 -17.50 27.54
N MET A 205 -6.16 -16.54 27.39
CA MET A 205 -7.23 -16.28 28.36
C MET A 205 -8.18 -17.48 28.51
N GLU A 206 -8.66 -18.05 27.40
CA GLU A 206 -9.51 -19.25 27.40
C GLU A 206 -8.79 -20.46 28.01
N TYR A 207 -7.47 -20.58 27.84
CA TYR A 207 -6.68 -21.59 28.51
C TYR A 207 -6.66 -21.36 30.02
N MET A 208 -6.39 -20.13 30.48
CA MET A 208 -6.40 -19.80 31.91
C MET A 208 -7.79 -20.04 32.53
N GLU A 209 -8.86 -19.65 31.84
CA GLU A 209 -10.24 -19.86 32.30
C GLU A 209 -10.62 -21.34 32.35
N ARG A 210 -10.30 -22.12 31.31
CA ARG A 210 -10.58 -23.58 31.31
C ARG A 210 -9.78 -24.33 32.37
N ASN A 211 -8.58 -23.86 32.65
CA ASN A 211 -7.68 -24.43 33.65
C ASN A 211 -7.72 -23.67 34.99
N ALA A 212 -8.79 -22.88 35.22
CA ALA A 212 -8.97 -22.15 36.47
C ALA A 212 -8.88 -23.11 37.67
N GLY A 213 -7.99 -22.78 38.61
CA GLY A 213 -7.67 -23.59 39.78
C GLY A 213 -6.94 -24.91 39.50
N LYS A 214 -6.48 -25.13 38.26
CA LYS A 214 -5.81 -26.35 37.77
C LYS A 214 -4.52 -26.06 36.99
N MET A 215 -3.97 -24.86 37.11
CA MET A 215 -2.68 -24.52 36.50
C MET A 215 -1.56 -25.15 37.34
N MET A 216 -1.08 -26.31 36.90
CA MET A 216 -0.06 -27.11 37.60
C MET A 216 1.32 -26.83 37.01
N LEU A 217 2.35 -26.86 37.86
CA LEU A 217 3.74 -26.83 37.46
C LEU A 217 4.14 -28.16 36.82
N GLU A 218 4.84 -28.11 35.69
CA GLU A 218 5.50 -29.27 35.10
C GLU A 218 6.95 -29.36 35.60
N LEU A 219 7.34 -30.54 36.07
CA LEU A 219 8.68 -30.77 36.62
C LEU A 219 9.64 -31.23 35.52
N SER A 220 10.91 -30.83 35.63
CA SER A 220 11.96 -31.23 34.68
C SER A 220 12.21 -32.74 34.64
N THR A 221 11.80 -33.46 35.69
CA THR A 221 11.85 -34.93 35.78
C THR A 221 10.61 -35.62 35.23
N GLY A 222 9.65 -34.86 34.69
CA GLY A 222 8.31 -35.31 34.36
C GLY A 222 7.37 -35.30 35.57
N GLY A 223 6.08 -35.12 35.30
CA GLY A 223 5.01 -35.04 36.29
C GLY A 223 4.49 -33.62 36.52
N LEU A 224 3.25 -33.54 37.00
CA LEU A 224 2.56 -32.28 37.32
C LEU A 224 2.44 -32.13 38.84
N GLN A 225 2.79 -30.96 39.36
CA GLN A 225 2.66 -30.62 40.77
C GLN A 225 2.01 -29.26 40.94
N PRO A 226 1.03 -29.11 41.84
CA PRO A 226 0.50 -27.79 42.16
C PRO A 226 1.48 -26.98 43.01
N ASP A 227 1.53 -25.67 42.79
CA ASP A 227 2.42 -24.75 43.49
C ASP A 227 1.68 -23.46 43.88
N ASN A 228 2.19 -22.71 44.86
CA ASN A 228 1.65 -21.41 45.28
C ASN A 228 2.30 -20.25 44.52
N PHE A 229 3.56 -20.39 44.11
CA PHE A 229 4.37 -19.28 43.63
C PHE A 229 3.87 -18.72 42.28
N SER A 230 3.70 -19.60 41.28
CA SER A 230 3.16 -19.25 39.97
C SER A 230 1.77 -18.63 40.07
N GLN A 231 0.97 -19.12 41.02
CA GLN A 231 -0.39 -18.65 41.26
C GLN A 231 -0.39 -17.20 41.77
N PHE A 232 0.57 -16.80 42.60
CA PHE A 232 0.69 -15.41 43.04
C PHE A 232 1.03 -14.46 41.89
N ILE A 233 1.88 -14.89 40.96
CA ILE A 233 2.19 -14.09 39.75
C ILE A 233 0.95 -13.93 38.89
N ILE A 234 0.19 -15.01 38.68
CA ILE A 234 -1.08 -14.96 37.93
C ILE A 234 -2.06 -14.00 38.61
N LEU A 235 -2.24 -14.12 39.92
CA LEU A 235 -3.12 -13.23 40.67
C LEU A 235 -2.68 -11.77 40.59
N GLU A 236 -1.38 -11.48 40.73
CA GLU A 236 -0.86 -10.12 40.65
C GLU A 236 -1.08 -9.48 39.27
N LEU A 237 -0.91 -10.25 38.19
CA LEU A 237 -1.01 -9.74 36.83
C LEU A 237 -2.46 -9.68 36.30
N THR A 238 -3.33 -10.57 36.77
CA THR A 238 -4.72 -10.68 36.29
C THR A 238 -5.75 -10.09 37.23
N GLU A 239 -5.40 -9.93 38.52
CA GLU A 239 -6.31 -9.56 39.61
C GLU A 239 -7.52 -10.51 39.76
N ASP A 240 -7.47 -11.70 39.15
CA ASP A 240 -8.59 -12.64 39.11
C ASP A 240 -8.34 -13.87 39.99
N LYS A 241 -8.91 -13.84 41.21
CA LYS A 241 -8.84 -14.97 42.16
C LYS A 241 -9.48 -16.25 41.65
N ARG A 242 -10.35 -16.20 40.63
CA ARG A 242 -11.01 -17.41 40.09
C ARG A 242 -10.04 -18.29 39.33
N LEU A 243 -9.00 -17.69 38.74
CA LEU A 243 -8.02 -18.41 37.93
C LEU A 243 -7.11 -19.29 38.78
N ILE A 244 -6.87 -18.93 40.04
CA ILE A 244 -5.84 -19.53 40.87
C ILE A 244 -6.41 -20.50 41.90
N LYS A 245 -5.55 -21.41 42.39
CA LYS A 245 -5.82 -22.21 43.59
C LYS A 245 -4.61 -22.17 44.50
N LEU A 246 -4.78 -21.71 45.72
CA LEU A 246 -3.73 -21.60 46.73
C LEU A 246 -3.93 -22.66 47.82
N GLU A 247 -2.82 -23.17 48.37
CA GLU A 247 -2.82 -23.94 49.61
C GLU A 247 -2.14 -23.11 50.70
N ARG A 248 -2.96 -22.61 51.62
CA ARG A 248 -2.50 -21.92 52.81
C ARG A 248 -2.32 -22.93 53.95
N LYS A 249 -1.16 -22.92 54.59
CA LYS A 249 -0.93 -23.55 55.91
C LYS A 249 -1.17 -22.52 57.00
N GLU A 250 -1.53 -22.96 58.20
CA GLU A 250 -1.58 -22.06 59.37
C GLU A 250 -0.17 -21.54 59.67
N GLY A 251 -0.01 -20.21 59.74
CA GLY A 251 1.24 -19.56 60.08
C GLY A 251 1.68 -18.44 59.12
N PRO A 252 2.79 -17.75 59.44
CA PRO A 252 3.23 -16.55 58.73
C PRO A 252 4.10 -16.84 57.49
N THR A 253 4.40 -18.11 57.19
CA THR A 253 5.29 -18.50 56.09
C THR A 253 4.55 -19.31 55.03
N TRP A 254 5.05 -19.25 53.80
CA TRP A 254 4.47 -19.95 52.65
C TRP A 254 5.49 -20.87 52.01
N ASN A 255 4.97 -22.01 51.53
CA ASN A 255 5.74 -22.98 50.75
C ASN A 255 5.47 -22.81 49.26
N TYR A 256 6.51 -22.98 48.45
CA TYR A 256 6.40 -23.08 47.00
C TYR A 256 5.41 -24.19 46.56
N PHE A 257 5.43 -25.40 47.14
CA PHE A 257 4.60 -26.55 46.72
C PHE A 257 3.36 -26.78 47.61
N HIS A 258 2.28 -27.35 47.05
CA HIS A 258 1.12 -27.83 47.83
C HIS A 258 1.27 -29.29 48.30
N HIS A 259 0.44 -29.71 49.26
CA HIS A 259 0.15 -31.08 49.77
C HIS A 259 1.32 -31.94 50.30
N SER A 260 2.57 -31.62 49.99
CA SER A 260 3.77 -32.21 50.59
C SER A 260 4.95 -31.33 50.21
N ASN A 261 5.67 -30.84 51.22
CA ASN A 261 6.98 -30.23 51.00
C ASN A 261 8.01 -31.22 50.44
N THR A 262 7.68 -32.51 50.28
CA THR A 262 8.64 -33.54 49.89
C THR A 262 8.50 -33.89 48.40
N PHE A 263 9.59 -33.76 47.65
CA PHE A 263 9.71 -34.20 46.25
C PHE A 263 10.92 -35.12 46.09
N MET A 264 10.71 -36.32 45.51
CA MET A 264 11.72 -37.40 45.41
C MET A 264 12.47 -37.66 46.74
N GLY A 265 11.75 -37.72 47.86
CA GLY A 265 12.33 -37.95 49.19
C GLY A 265 13.06 -36.75 49.80
N THR A 266 13.13 -35.60 49.12
CA THR A 266 13.71 -34.36 49.64
C THR A 266 12.61 -33.42 50.13
N THR A 267 12.65 -33.04 51.40
CA THR A 267 11.72 -32.09 52.02
C THR A 267 12.19 -30.64 51.82
N TYR A 268 11.33 -29.79 51.26
CA TYR A 268 11.51 -28.38 50.93
C TYR A 268 10.78 -27.50 51.95
N SER A 269 11.54 -26.84 52.82
CA SER A 269 10.95 -25.89 53.78
C SER A 269 10.26 -24.72 53.10
N ASP A 270 9.44 -24.01 53.85
CA ASP A 270 8.93 -22.71 53.46
C ASP A 270 10.07 -21.77 53.09
N ASP A 271 9.79 -20.87 52.17
CA ASP A 271 10.80 -20.09 51.48
C ASP A 271 10.49 -18.59 51.49
N CYS A 272 11.56 -17.82 51.37
CA CYS A 272 11.50 -16.37 51.48
C CYS A 272 10.71 -15.75 50.32
N ASP A 273 10.75 -16.34 49.13
CA ASP A 273 10.21 -15.74 47.91
C ASP A 273 8.68 -15.89 47.86
N THR A 274 8.20 -17.12 48.03
CA THR A 274 6.77 -17.43 48.07
C THR A 274 6.10 -16.69 49.21
N THR A 275 6.75 -16.62 50.38
CA THR A 275 6.26 -15.84 51.51
C THR A 275 6.17 -14.36 51.16
N SER A 276 7.22 -13.78 50.59
CA SER A 276 7.23 -12.34 50.24
C SER A 276 6.14 -11.98 49.22
N TYR A 277 5.89 -12.84 48.22
CA TYR A 277 4.78 -12.66 47.28
C TYR A 277 3.43 -12.71 47.96
N ALA A 278 3.18 -13.74 48.77
CA ALA A 278 1.91 -13.88 49.47
C ALA A 278 1.59 -12.61 50.27
N MET A 279 2.59 -12.08 50.99
CA MET A 279 2.44 -10.87 51.80
C MET A 279 2.22 -9.58 50.99
N CYS A 280 2.67 -9.55 49.73
CA CYS A 280 2.53 -8.41 48.82
C CYS A 280 1.25 -8.45 47.97
N THR A 281 0.69 -9.64 47.75
CA THR A 281 -0.41 -9.86 46.80
C THR A 281 -1.74 -10.17 47.49
N LEU A 282 -1.73 -10.80 48.67
CA LEU A 282 -2.95 -11.14 49.40
C LEU A 282 -3.37 -10.00 50.36
N ASP A 283 -4.56 -9.47 50.14
CA ASP A 283 -5.15 -8.39 50.95
C ASP A 283 -5.66 -8.86 52.31
N ASP A 284 -5.95 -10.15 52.47
CA ASP A 284 -6.59 -10.75 53.65
C ASP A 284 -5.61 -11.30 54.69
N ILE A 285 -4.30 -11.16 54.48
CA ILE A 285 -3.30 -11.56 55.49
C ILE A 285 -3.28 -10.53 56.64
N PRO A 286 -3.53 -10.95 57.89
CA PRO A 286 -3.45 -10.08 59.05
C PRO A 286 -2.08 -9.43 59.23
N GLN A 287 -2.05 -8.21 59.77
CA GLN A 287 -0.80 -7.46 59.95
C GLN A 287 0.21 -8.18 60.85
N HIS A 288 -0.26 -8.86 61.91
CA HIS A 288 0.63 -9.61 62.81
C HIS A 288 1.36 -10.76 62.09
N GLU A 289 0.71 -11.45 61.16
CA GLU A 289 1.37 -12.48 60.33
C GLU A 289 2.42 -11.86 59.40
N LYS A 290 2.17 -10.67 58.85
CA LYS A 290 3.18 -9.94 58.04
C LYS A 290 4.40 -9.57 58.89
N GLU A 291 4.19 -9.15 60.13
CA GLU A 291 5.26 -8.83 61.09
C GLU A 291 6.08 -10.07 61.47
N GLU A 292 5.41 -11.19 61.75
CA GLU A 292 6.07 -12.48 62.02
C GLU A 292 6.84 -12.98 60.79
N ALA A 293 6.30 -12.85 59.58
CA ALA A 293 6.98 -13.23 58.35
C ALA A 293 8.26 -12.42 58.13
N MET A 294 8.21 -11.11 58.38
CA MET A 294 9.40 -10.25 58.35
C MET A 294 10.42 -10.66 59.43
N ALA A 295 9.97 -11.00 60.64
CA ALA A 295 10.86 -11.48 61.69
C ALA A 295 11.56 -12.80 61.30
N MET A 296 10.85 -13.71 60.65
CA MET A 296 11.40 -14.96 60.12
C MET A 296 12.46 -14.72 59.03
N ILE A 297 12.22 -13.77 58.12
CA ILE A 297 13.21 -13.36 57.11
C ILE A 297 14.46 -12.79 57.78
N LEU A 298 14.30 -11.94 58.81
CA LEU A 298 15.41 -11.35 59.55
C LEU A 298 16.20 -12.36 60.38
N ASP A 299 15.57 -13.41 60.90
CA ASP A 299 16.30 -14.51 61.55
C ASP A 299 17.10 -15.33 60.53
N ASN A 300 16.70 -15.35 59.26
CA ASN A 300 17.31 -16.16 58.19
C ASN A 300 18.06 -15.28 57.17
N LEU A 301 19.03 -14.51 57.66
CA LEU A 301 19.95 -13.75 56.83
C LEU A 301 21.29 -14.48 56.65
N SER A 302 21.96 -14.21 55.53
CA SER A 302 23.36 -14.57 55.32
C SER A 302 24.30 -13.75 56.23
N PRO A 303 25.59 -14.10 56.34
CA PRO A 303 26.57 -13.26 57.03
C PRO A 303 26.68 -11.83 56.46
N ASP A 304 26.30 -11.63 55.20
CA ASP A 304 26.24 -10.32 54.54
C ASP A 304 24.93 -9.56 54.80
N ASN A 305 24.08 -10.07 55.70
CA ASN A 305 22.73 -9.55 55.99
C ASN A 305 21.80 -9.56 54.77
N LEU A 306 21.89 -10.60 53.93
CA LEU A 306 21.02 -10.81 52.77
C LEU A 306 20.00 -11.93 53.07
N PRO A 307 18.72 -11.76 52.72
CA PRO A 307 17.71 -12.81 52.84
C PRO A 307 18.15 -14.13 52.19
N LEU A 308 18.08 -15.21 52.97
CA LEU A 308 18.31 -16.55 52.45
C LEU A 308 17.10 -17.03 51.66
N CYS A 309 17.31 -17.88 50.66
CA CYS A 309 16.23 -18.43 49.84
C CYS A 309 15.20 -19.20 50.69
N TRP A 310 15.66 -19.91 51.72
CA TRP A 310 14.81 -20.72 52.61
C TRP A 310 14.97 -20.28 54.06
N PHE A 311 13.94 -20.52 54.87
CA PHE A 311 13.99 -20.37 56.33
C PHE A 311 14.74 -21.54 57.00
N ASN A 312 15.95 -21.82 56.51
CA ASN A 312 16.79 -22.91 56.96
C ASN A 312 18.27 -22.51 56.91
N LYS A 313 18.84 -22.21 58.07
CA LYS A 313 20.24 -21.81 58.25
C LYS A 313 21.24 -22.90 57.82
N ASN A 314 20.83 -24.17 57.79
CA ASN A 314 21.68 -25.27 57.32
C ASN A 314 21.75 -25.34 55.78
N ARG A 315 20.94 -24.54 55.08
CA ARG A 315 20.93 -24.44 53.60
C ARG A 315 21.08 -22.97 53.16
N PRO A 316 22.21 -22.30 53.46
CA PRO A 316 22.38 -20.87 53.21
C PRO A 316 22.60 -20.59 51.72
N ARG A 317 21.52 -20.39 50.97
CA ARG A 317 21.56 -19.94 49.57
C ARG A 317 21.00 -18.53 49.46
N VAL A 318 21.55 -17.77 48.52
CA VAL A 318 21.11 -16.43 48.16
C VAL A 318 20.78 -16.40 46.67
N CYS A 319 19.80 -15.57 46.30
CA CYS A 319 19.42 -15.30 44.92
C CYS A 319 18.96 -13.86 44.81
N HIS A 320 19.49 -13.11 43.84
CA HIS A 320 19.17 -11.69 43.72
C HIS A 320 17.70 -11.42 43.37
N GLY A 321 17.01 -12.31 42.64
CA GLY A 321 15.57 -12.22 42.39
C GLY A 321 14.75 -12.38 43.67
N ILE A 322 15.05 -13.41 44.48
CA ILE A 322 14.39 -13.67 45.77
C ILE A 322 14.63 -12.51 46.75
N ILE A 323 15.88 -12.06 46.83
CA ILE A 323 16.30 -10.94 47.68
C ILE A 323 15.56 -9.64 47.28
N ALA A 324 15.40 -9.39 45.97
CA ALA A 324 14.64 -8.24 45.47
C ALA A 324 13.17 -8.30 45.90
N ASN A 325 12.54 -9.47 45.86
CA ASN A 325 11.15 -9.63 46.27
C ASN A 325 10.96 -9.51 47.79
N ALA A 326 11.89 -10.06 48.59
CA ALA A 326 11.93 -9.86 50.03
C ALA A 326 12.09 -8.37 50.40
N PHE A 327 13.00 -7.67 49.71
CA PHE A 327 13.18 -6.25 49.90
C PHE A 327 11.93 -5.45 49.53
N ARG A 328 11.26 -5.81 48.42
CA ARG A 328 9.98 -5.25 48.02
C ARG A 328 8.93 -5.42 49.13
N PHE A 329 8.81 -6.61 49.71
CA PHE A 329 7.89 -6.85 50.82
C PHE A 329 8.14 -5.90 52.00
N PHE A 330 9.37 -5.82 52.49
CA PHE A 330 9.71 -4.93 53.60
C PHE A 330 9.43 -3.46 53.29
N CYS A 331 9.77 -3.00 52.09
CA CYS A 331 9.52 -1.62 51.67
C CYS A 331 8.01 -1.31 51.56
N LEU A 332 7.22 -2.25 51.03
CA LEU A 332 5.77 -2.09 50.97
C LEU A 332 5.12 -2.05 52.37
N GLN A 333 5.75 -2.65 53.39
CA GLN A 333 5.35 -2.53 54.80
C GLN A 333 5.96 -1.32 55.53
N GLY A 334 6.74 -0.46 54.85
CA GLY A 334 7.41 0.68 55.48
C GLY A 334 8.61 0.30 56.37
N GLN A 335 9.11 -0.93 56.25
CA GLN A 335 10.18 -1.51 57.07
C GLN A 335 11.48 -1.75 56.27
N GLY A 336 11.62 -1.16 55.08
CA GLY A 336 12.79 -1.35 54.19
C GLY A 336 14.15 -1.08 54.85
N HIS A 337 14.21 -0.17 55.83
CA HIS A 337 15.42 0.14 56.59
C HIS A 337 16.03 -1.07 57.33
N LYS A 338 15.23 -2.08 57.69
CA LYS A 338 15.71 -3.32 58.32
C LYS A 338 16.54 -4.18 57.37
N LEU A 339 16.43 -3.95 56.06
CA LEU A 339 17.20 -4.63 55.01
C LEU A 339 18.14 -3.65 54.27
N ALA A 340 18.79 -2.74 54.99
CA ALA A 340 19.71 -1.75 54.41
C ALA A 340 20.86 -2.39 53.60
N ALA A 341 21.44 -3.50 54.08
CA ALA A 341 22.49 -4.23 53.37
C ALA A 341 21.98 -4.80 52.03
N THR A 342 20.73 -5.25 52.00
CA THR A 342 20.06 -5.73 50.79
C THR A 342 19.86 -4.62 49.77
N TYR A 343 19.43 -3.43 50.19
CA TYR A 343 19.30 -2.26 49.31
C TYR A 343 20.63 -1.94 48.62
N ILE A 344 21.72 -1.88 49.39
CA ILE A 344 23.07 -1.61 48.87
C ILE A 344 23.50 -2.70 47.87
N PHE A 345 23.21 -3.96 48.18
CA PHE A 345 23.53 -5.08 47.29
C PHE A 345 22.75 -5.00 45.97
N LEU A 346 21.45 -4.74 46.00
CA LEU A 346 20.62 -4.60 44.80
C LEU A 346 21.04 -3.41 43.93
N CYS A 347 21.33 -2.25 44.55
CA CYS A 347 21.84 -1.09 43.81
C CYS A 347 23.24 -1.36 43.23
N ARG A 348 24.09 -2.13 43.93
CA ARG A 348 25.38 -2.57 43.39
C ARG A 348 25.19 -3.44 42.15
N LEU A 349 24.30 -4.43 42.21
CA LEU A 349 24.00 -5.31 41.07
C LEU A 349 23.51 -4.54 39.85
N LEU A 350 22.59 -3.58 40.03
CA LEU A 350 22.11 -2.73 38.94
C LEU A 350 23.25 -1.87 38.37
N ARG A 351 24.10 -1.29 39.24
CA ARG A 351 25.23 -0.46 38.81
C ARG A 351 26.29 -1.25 38.03
N THR A 352 26.59 -2.48 38.45
CA THR A 352 27.61 -3.33 37.82
C THR A 352 27.06 -4.23 36.73
N LYS A 353 25.73 -4.29 36.55
CA LYS A 353 25.02 -5.19 35.64
C LYS A 353 25.33 -6.68 35.82
N THR A 354 25.91 -7.06 36.95
CA THR A 354 26.35 -8.44 37.19
C THR A 354 25.18 -9.42 37.35
N TYR A 355 23.96 -8.92 37.54
CA TYR A 355 22.76 -9.76 37.55
C TYR A 355 22.44 -10.34 36.16
N GLU A 356 22.95 -9.75 35.07
CA GLU A 356 22.79 -10.27 33.70
C GLU A 356 23.48 -11.62 33.48
N LEU A 357 24.37 -12.03 34.39
CA LEU A 357 24.96 -13.37 34.40
C LEU A 357 23.96 -14.45 34.85
N GLY A 358 22.73 -14.06 35.21
CA GLY A 358 21.66 -14.95 35.64
C GLY A 358 21.79 -15.39 37.09
N SER A 359 20.82 -16.19 37.53
CA SER A 359 20.82 -16.81 38.85
C SER A 359 20.42 -18.28 38.77
N ARG A 360 20.64 -19.02 39.85
CA ARG A 360 20.23 -20.43 39.93
C ARG A 360 18.71 -20.64 39.86
N TYR A 361 17.91 -19.67 40.30
CA TYR A 361 16.45 -19.84 40.46
C TYR A 361 15.65 -19.07 39.40
N TYR A 362 16.22 -17.98 38.88
CA TYR A 362 15.67 -17.18 37.79
C TYR A 362 16.65 -17.17 36.64
N GLU A 363 16.26 -17.83 35.55
CA GLU A 363 16.98 -17.85 34.28
C GLU A 363 16.79 -16.53 33.52
N ASN A 364 15.58 -15.96 33.57
CA ASN A 364 15.29 -14.65 33.00
C ASN A 364 15.87 -13.53 33.88
N VAL A 365 16.80 -12.75 33.32
CA VAL A 365 17.53 -11.69 34.03
C VAL A 365 16.69 -10.44 34.30
N ASP A 366 15.60 -10.23 33.55
CA ASP A 366 14.73 -9.06 33.69
C ASP A 366 13.75 -9.17 34.87
N TYR A 367 13.63 -10.35 35.47
CA TYR A 367 12.78 -10.60 36.62
C TYR A 367 13.09 -9.68 37.81
N MET A 368 14.37 -9.52 38.15
CA MET A 368 14.79 -8.64 39.25
C MET A 368 14.39 -7.19 38.98
N ALA A 369 14.66 -6.70 37.76
CA ALA A 369 14.33 -5.33 37.36
C ALA A 369 12.82 -5.10 37.38
N TYR A 370 12.01 -6.08 36.98
CA TYR A 370 10.55 -6.04 37.07
C TYR A 370 10.07 -5.89 38.52
N ILE A 371 10.57 -6.71 39.44
CA ILE A 371 10.17 -6.67 40.85
C ILE A 371 10.51 -5.31 41.49
N LEU A 372 11.71 -4.79 41.23
CA LEU A 372 12.14 -3.51 41.78
C LEU A 372 11.42 -2.32 41.12
N SER A 373 11.10 -2.41 39.83
CA SER A 373 10.29 -1.40 39.14
C SER A 373 8.86 -1.37 39.68
N ASN A 374 8.28 -2.53 39.97
CA ASN A 374 6.98 -2.67 40.64
C ASN A 374 7.00 -2.06 42.06
N LEU A 375 8.06 -2.30 42.84
CA LEU A 375 8.24 -1.65 44.13
C LEU A 375 8.25 -0.12 43.97
N CYS A 376 9.09 0.39 43.06
CA CYS A 376 9.27 1.82 42.88
C CYS A 376 7.99 2.51 42.38
N SER A 377 7.19 1.85 41.56
CA SER A 377 5.91 2.39 41.09
C SER A 377 4.84 2.46 42.19
N ARG A 378 4.85 1.51 43.14
CA ARG A 378 3.97 1.52 44.32
C ARG A 378 4.43 2.48 45.42
N ARG A 379 5.69 2.93 45.38
CA ARG A 379 6.29 3.90 46.31
C ARG A 379 6.97 5.07 45.55
N PRO A 380 6.23 5.81 44.70
CA PRO A 380 6.83 6.73 43.73
C PRO A 380 7.57 7.92 44.36
N TRP A 381 7.22 8.28 45.60
CA TRP A 381 7.77 9.44 46.31
C TRP A 381 8.71 9.07 47.45
N ASP A 382 9.05 7.79 47.63
CA ASP A 382 9.89 7.36 48.76
C ASP A 382 11.37 7.72 48.50
N PRO A 383 11.94 8.70 49.23
CA PRO A 383 13.29 9.18 48.98
C PRO A 383 14.36 8.10 49.19
N SER A 384 14.10 7.06 50.00
CA SER A 384 15.08 5.99 50.22
C SER A 384 15.26 5.08 49.00
N LEU A 385 14.40 5.19 47.98
CA LEU A 385 14.47 4.42 46.73
C LEU A 385 14.98 5.25 45.54
N SER A 386 15.45 6.49 45.75
CA SER A 386 15.81 7.40 44.65
C SER A 386 16.93 6.87 43.75
N GLU A 387 18.03 6.39 44.34
CA GLU A 387 19.17 5.82 43.58
C GLU A 387 18.73 4.56 42.82
N MET A 388 17.95 3.68 43.45
CA MET A 388 17.42 2.49 42.78
C MET A 388 16.55 2.85 41.56
N ARG A 389 15.70 3.87 41.66
CA ARG A 389 14.88 4.35 40.54
C ARG A 389 15.73 4.85 39.37
N GLU A 390 16.76 5.63 39.64
CA GLU A 390 17.68 6.12 38.60
C GLU A 390 18.40 4.96 37.90
N LEU A 391 18.89 3.99 38.67
CA LEU A 391 19.55 2.80 38.14
C LEU A 391 18.60 1.95 37.29
N LEU A 392 17.37 1.70 37.76
CA LEU A 392 16.36 0.95 37.00
C LEU A 392 15.97 1.64 35.70
N ILE A 393 15.81 2.97 35.71
CA ILE A 393 15.53 3.75 34.50
C ILE A 393 16.66 3.60 33.48
N ALA A 394 17.92 3.68 33.92
CA ALA A 394 19.07 3.49 33.06
C ALA A 394 19.12 2.06 32.50
N GLU A 395 18.80 1.08 33.32
CA GLU A 395 18.83 -0.33 32.98
C GLU A 395 17.76 -0.71 31.93
N ILE A 396 16.52 -0.30 32.17
CA ILE A 396 15.39 -0.52 31.23
C ILE A 396 15.69 0.11 29.86
N LYS A 397 16.38 1.26 29.85
CA LYS A 397 16.81 1.93 28.61
C LYS A 397 17.86 1.13 27.85
N ASP A 398 18.85 0.59 28.55
CA ASP A 398 19.96 -0.13 27.95
C ASP A 398 19.51 -1.47 27.36
N ARG A 399 18.61 -2.17 28.05
CA ARG A 399 18.09 -3.49 27.65
C ARG A 399 16.89 -3.42 26.69
N ALA A 400 16.56 -2.25 26.15
CA ALA A 400 15.47 -2.12 25.19
C ALA A 400 15.83 -2.78 23.86
N GLY A 401 15.18 -3.92 23.56
CA GLY A 401 15.40 -4.67 22.30
C GLY A 401 16.68 -5.51 22.28
N CYS A 402 17.20 -5.92 23.44
CA CYS A 402 18.47 -6.63 23.55
C CYS A 402 18.42 -8.14 23.18
N ASP A 403 17.24 -8.77 23.17
CA ASP A 403 17.09 -10.20 22.90
C ASP A 403 15.71 -10.56 22.33
N GLU A 404 15.56 -11.81 21.87
CA GLU A 404 14.32 -12.39 21.36
C GLU A 404 13.50 -13.12 22.45
N ASP A 405 13.91 -13.03 23.73
CA ASP A 405 13.16 -13.68 24.82
C ASP A 405 11.84 -12.95 25.07
N THR A 406 10.74 -13.68 24.85
CA THR A 406 9.39 -13.12 24.93
C THR A 406 9.04 -12.74 26.36
N LEU A 407 9.46 -13.53 27.36
CA LEU A 407 9.21 -13.24 28.76
C LEU A 407 10.00 -12.00 29.21
N GLY A 408 11.28 -11.91 28.86
CA GLY A 408 12.13 -10.75 29.13
C GLY A 408 11.58 -9.47 28.50
N ALA A 409 11.14 -9.54 27.25
CA ALA A 409 10.51 -8.40 26.57
C ALA A 409 9.24 -7.92 27.30
N ALA A 410 8.40 -8.83 27.78
CA ALA A 410 7.21 -8.50 28.55
C ALA A 410 7.56 -7.83 29.89
N LEU A 411 8.50 -8.41 30.65
CA LEU A 411 8.96 -7.87 31.93
C LEU A 411 9.59 -6.48 31.79
N ARG A 412 10.41 -6.26 30.77
CA ARG A 412 11.01 -4.94 30.47
C ARG A 412 9.95 -3.90 30.11
N THR A 413 8.93 -4.30 29.34
CA THR A 413 7.83 -3.40 28.96
C THR A 413 7.02 -2.98 30.18
N LEU A 414 6.67 -3.94 31.05
CA LEU A 414 5.99 -3.67 32.31
C LEU A 414 6.84 -2.78 33.24
N SER A 415 8.15 -3.02 33.28
CA SER A 415 9.10 -2.20 34.05
C SER A 415 9.15 -0.75 33.54
N ALA A 416 9.20 -0.57 32.22
CA ALA A 416 9.20 0.77 31.59
C ALA A 416 7.92 1.54 31.89
N GLN A 417 6.77 0.86 31.85
CA GLN A 417 5.48 1.43 32.22
C GLN A 417 5.45 1.81 33.71
N ALA A 418 5.88 0.89 34.57
CA ALA A 418 5.95 1.12 36.02
C ALA A 418 6.84 2.32 36.37
N MET A 419 7.90 2.55 35.59
CA MET A 419 8.85 3.64 35.83
C MET A 419 8.54 4.96 35.12
N GLY A 420 7.38 5.08 34.48
CA GLY A 420 6.89 6.35 33.96
C GLY A 420 7.76 6.97 32.87
N LEU A 421 8.52 6.16 32.13
CA LEU A 421 9.38 6.64 31.03
C LEU A 421 8.53 7.31 29.92
N PRO A 422 8.59 8.64 29.73
CA PRO A 422 7.63 9.36 28.89
C PRO A 422 8.17 9.51 27.47
N TRP A 423 8.54 8.40 26.82
CA TRP A 423 9.10 8.42 25.47
C TRP A 423 8.21 9.18 24.47
N CYS A 424 6.90 9.05 24.62
CA CYS A 424 5.92 9.77 23.82
C CYS A 424 6.00 11.30 23.99
N PHE A 425 6.31 11.80 25.19
CA PHE A 425 6.45 13.23 25.46
C PHE A 425 7.69 13.82 24.77
N TYR A 426 8.84 13.18 24.91
CA TYR A 426 10.08 13.65 24.27
C TYR A 426 9.99 13.62 22.74
N ILE A 427 9.38 12.59 22.17
CA ILE A 427 9.12 12.51 20.72
C ILE A 427 8.21 13.66 20.26
N ALA A 428 7.14 13.97 21.02
CA ALA A 428 6.24 15.07 20.70
C ALA A 428 6.96 16.43 20.76
N VAL A 429 7.76 16.70 21.79
CA VAL A 429 8.53 17.94 21.91
C VAL A 429 9.54 18.09 20.77
N LEU A 430 10.30 17.04 20.44
CA LEU A 430 11.25 17.06 19.33
C LEU A 430 10.55 17.28 17.99
N ALA A 431 9.37 16.67 17.77
CA ALA A 431 8.57 16.89 16.57
C ALA A 431 8.10 18.35 16.43
N ILE A 432 7.68 18.98 17.54
CA ILE A 432 7.29 20.40 17.57
C ILE A 432 8.47 21.30 17.22
N ILE A 433 9.62 21.10 17.88
CA ILE A 433 10.85 21.88 17.63
C ILE A 433 11.27 21.73 16.17
N TYR A 434 11.35 20.51 15.64
CA TYR A 434 11.67 20.24 14.25
C TYR A 434 10.71 20.98 13.30
N THR A 435 9.41 20.93 13.56
CA THR A 435 8.40 21.62 12.76
C THR A 435 8.61 23.14 12.77
N ILE A 436 8.82 23.75 13.95
CA ILE A 436 9.08 25.20 14.07
C ILE A 436 10.35 25.58 13.30
N CYS A 437 11.44 24.83 13.48
CA CYS A 437 12.71 25.05 12.77
C CYS A 437 12.51 24.96 11.24
N LEU A 438 11.74 23.97 10.77
CA LEU A 438 11.44 23.82 9.35
C LEU A 438 10.61 25.00 8.80
N LEU A 439 9.61 25.49 9.54
CA LEU A 439 8.81 26.65 9.15
C LEU A 439 9.67 27.91 9.05
N ILE A 440 10.55 28.15 10.04
CA ILE A 440 11.50 29.28 10.04
C ILE A 440 12.47 29.16 8.86
N TYR A 441 13.04 27.98 8.63
CA TYR A 441 13.91 27.73 7.49
C TYR A 441 13.19 28.04 6.17
N ASN A 442 11.98 27.52 5.98
CA ASN A 442 11.20 27.70 4.75
C ASN A 442 10.88 29.17 4.44
N LEU A 443 10.65 29.99 5.47
CA LEU A 443 10.34 31.41 5.35
C LEU A 443 11.59 32.28 5.10
N PHE A 444 12.67 32.06 5.84
CA PHE A 444 13.77 33.03 5.93
C PHE A 444 15.09 32.55 5.29
N LEU A 445 15.32 31.24 5.24
CA LEU A 445 16.60 30.65 4.81
C LEU A 445 16.50 29.85 3.50
N HIS A 446 15.30 29.41 3.13
CA HIS A 446 15.08 28.64 1.92
C HIS A 446 15.56 29.39 0.66
N PRO A 447 16.18 28.71 -0.33
CA PRO A 447 16.66 29.33 -1.57
C PRO A 447 15.57 30.14 -2.32
N LEU A 448 14.31 29.75 -2.13
CA LEU A 448 13.14 30.40 -2.74
C LEU A 448 12.55 31.56 -1.93
N ARG A 449 13.22 32.04 -0.87
CA ARG A 449 12.71 33.13 -0.01
C ARG A 449 12.40 34.44 -0.75
N LYS A 450 13.09 34.71 -1.87
CA LYS A 450 12.92 35.91 -2.71
C LYS A 450 11.62 35.92 -3.51
N PHE A 451 10.98 34.76 -3.71
CA PHE A 451 9.76 34.67 -4.49
C PHE A 451 8.54 35.06 -3.63
N PRO A 452 7.67 35.96 -4.12
CA PRO A 452 6.52 36.44 -3.36
C PRO A 452 5.45 35.35 -3.23
N GLY A 453 4.62 35.42 -2.20
CA GLY A 453 3.52 34.48 -1.96
C GLY A 453 3.02 34.52 -0.51
N PRO A 454 1.86 33.92 -0.21
CA PRO A 454 1.32 33.89 1.15
C PRO A 454 2.34 33.27 2.14
N PRO A 455 2.53 33.84 3.33
CA PRO A 455 3.47 33.30 4.32
C PRO A 455 3.23 31.81 4.62
N LEU A 456 1.98 31.38 4.79
CA LEU A 456 1.66 29.98 5.08
C LEU A 456 2.05 29.04 3.93
N ASN A 457 1.77 29.40 2.68
CA ASN A 457 2.17 28.62 1.49
C ASN A 457 3.69 28.54 1.34
N ARG A 458 4.41 29.61 1.70
CA ARG A 458 5.88 29.61 1.70
C ARG A 458 6.45 28.74 2.82
N ALA A 459 5.80 28.68 3.97
CA ALA A 459 6.25 27.93 5.14
C ALA A 459 5.92 26.43 5.07
N THR A 460 4.75 26.06 4.56
CA THR A 460 4.25 24.68 4.54
C THR A 460 3.34 24.40 3.34
N VAL A 461 3.21 23.13 2.97
CA VAL A 461 2.35 22.67 1.86
C VAL A 461 0.86 22.62 2.25
N LEU A 462 0.53 22.73 3.55
CA LEU A 462 -0.82 22.50 4.07
C LEU A 462 -1.93 23.35 3.42
N PRO A 463 -1.77 24.68 3.19
CA PRO A 463 -2.80 25.46 2.50
C PRO A 463 -3.09 24.92 1.10
N LYS A 464 -2.05 24.58 0.33
CA LYS A 464 -2.21 23.96 -0.99
C LYS A 464 -2.99 22.65 -0.89
N LEU A 465 -2.66 21.78 0.06
CA LEU A 465 -3.38 20.50 0.25
C LEU A 465 -4.84 20.71 0.67
N TYR A 466 -5.13 21.73 1.47
CA TYR A 466 -6.49 22.08 1.87
C TYR A 466 -7.35 22.51 0.68
N TYR A 467 -6.87 23.42 -0.17
CA TYR A 467 -7.63 23.82 -1.35
C TYR A 467 -7.68 22.71 -2.41
N LEU A 468 -6.62 21.89 -2.53
CA LEU A 468 -6.59 20.75 -3.43
C LEU A 468 -7.63 19.69 -3.03
N SER A 469 -7.79 19.40 -1.73
CA SER A 469 -8.75 18.38 -1.27
C SER A 469 -10.20 18.79 -1.49
N ARG A 470 -10.48 20.10 -1.58
CA ARG A 470 -11.80 20.66 -1.91
C ARG A 470 -12.01 20.92 -3.41
N GLY A 471 -11.00 20.67 -4.24
CA GLY A 471 -11.05 21.01 -5.67
C GLY A 471 -11.06 22.50 -5.97
N HIS A 472 -10.69 23.37 -5.01
CA HIS A 472 -10.71 24.84 -5.19
C HIS A 472 -9.32 25.44 -5.37
N LEU A 473 -8.29 24.60 -5.57
CA LEU A 473 -6.91 25.07 -5.66
C LEU A 473 -6.70 26.03 -6.84
N VAL A 474 -7.33 25.77 -7.98
CA VAL A 474 -7.23 26.61 -9.18
C VAL A 474 -7.63 28.07 -8.90
N TYR A 475 -8.74 28.27 -8.19
CA TYR A 475 -9.22 29.59 -7.76
C TYR A 475 -8.26 30.25 -6.77
N HIS A 476 -7.80 29.49 -5.77
CA HIS A 476 -6.84 29.99 -4.78
C HIS A 476 -5.53 30.46 -5.42
N ILE A 477 -5.02 29.74 -6.42
CA ILE A 477 -3.81 30.14 -7.14
C ILE A 477 -4.04 31.42 -7.96
N LYS A 478 -5.22 31.60 -8.57
CA LYS A 478 -5.59 32.85 -9.24
C LYS A 478 -5.61 34.03 -8.27
N ASP A 479 -6.15 33.87 -7.07
CA ASP A 479 -6.14 34.91 -6.05
C ASP A 479 -4.72 35.26 -5.58
N ILE A 480 -3.86 34.25 -5.44
CA ILE A 480 -2.44 34.46 -5.16
C ILE A 480 -1.78 35.27 -6.28
N HIS A 481 -1.98 34.92 -7.55
CA HIS A 481 -1.40 35.66 -8.67
C HIS A 481 -1.91 37.10 -8.78
N THR A 482 -3.19 37.29 -8.47
CA THR A 482 -3.83 38.62 -8.43
C THR A 482 -3.15 39.50 -7.37
N LYS A 483 -2.85 38.95 -6.20
CA LYS A 483 -2.25 39.68 -5.07
C LYS A 483 -0.73 39.85 -5.14
N TYR A 484 0.00 38.82 -5.58
CA TYR A 484 1.46 38.75 -5.43
C TYR A 484 2.25 38.89 -6.73
N GLY A 485 1.61 38.84 -7.91
CA GLY A 485 2.30 39.02 -9.18
C GLY A 485 2.24 37.81 -10.13
N PRO A 486 2.95 37.87 -11.26
CA PRO A 486 2.94 36.81 -12.27
C PRO A 486 3.81 35.58 -11.90
N VAL A 487 4.69 35.71 -10.91
CA VAL A 487 5.57 34.64 -10.43
C VAL A 487 5.45 34.53 -8.91
N VAL A 488 4.92 33.42 -8.41
CA VAL A 488 4.53 33.29 -6.99
C VAL A 488 4.90 31.92 -6.41
N ARG A 489 5.33 31.89 -5.15
CA ARG A 489 5.65 30.67 -4.40
C ARG A 489 4.40 30.13 -3.71
N ILE A 490 3.92 28.96 -4.15
CA ILE A 490 2.63 28.36 -3.75
C ILE A 490 2.77 27.17 -2.80
N ALA A 491 3.98 26.66 -2.63
CA ALA A 491 4.39 25.69 -1.60
C ALA A 491 5.89 25.93 -1.27
N PRO A 492 6.46 25.31 -0.21
CA PRO A 492 7.85 25.53 0.15
C PRO A 492 8.83 25.35 -1.01
N ASN A 493 8.63 24.35 -1.88
CA ASN A 493 9.50 24.06 -3.01
C ASN A 493 8.79 24.13 -4.37
N GLU A 494 7.77 25.00 -4.50
CA GLU A 494 6.97 25.11 -5.72
C GLU A 494 6.64 26.55 -6.10
N ILE A 495 6.82 26.89 -7.39
CA ILE A 495 6.55 28.20 -7.97
C ILE A 495 5.54 28.08 -9.11
N ALA A 496 4.52 28.93 -9.09
CA ALA A 496 3.53 29.07 -10.14
C ALA A 496 3.83 30.30 -11.02
N PHE A 497 3.61 30.16 -12.32
CA PHE A 497 3.82 31.19 -13.33
C PHE A 497 2.53 31.50 -14.09
N THR A 498 2.32 32.79 -14.36
CA THR A 498 1.33 33.31 -15.33
C THR A 498 1.99 34.20 -16.39
N ASP A 499 3.32 34.32 -16.42
CA ASP A 499 4.04 35.06 -17.47
C ASP A 499 4.10 34.23 -18.78
N PRO A 500 3.67 34.76 -19.94
CA PRO A 500 3.69 34.02 -21.21
C PRO A 500 5.06 33.51 -21.63
N ARG A 501 6.16 34.16 -21.23
CA ARG A 501 7.53 33.71 -21.52
C ARG A 501 7.84 32.36 -20.90
N ALA A 502 7.20 32.04 -19.76
CA ALA A 502 7.40 30.79 -19.04
C ALA A 502 6.99 29.57 -19.89
N TRP A 503 6.09 29.70 -20.86
CA TRP A 503 5.72 28.59 -21.76
C TRP A 503 6.96 28.03 -22.44
N ARG A 504 7.73 28.93 -23.06
CA ARG A 504 8.96 28.56 -23.76
C ARG A 504 10.02 28.09 -22.78
N ASP A 505 10.24 28.80 -21.68
CA ASP A 505 11.33 28.51 -20.77
C ASP A 505 11.12 27.19 -19.98
N ILE A 506 9.87 26.80 -19.70
CA ILE A 506 9.55 25.57 -18.96
C ILE A 506 9.42 24.34 -19.87
N PHE A 507 8.86 24.49 -21.08
CA PHE A 507 8.49 23.34 -21.93
C PHE A 507 9.38 23.15 -23.17
N SER A 508 10.32 24.05 -23.46
CA SER A 508 11.22 23.86 -24.60
C SER A 508 12.32 22.83 -24.32
N PRO A 509 12.82 22.13 -25.35
CA PRO A 509 13.98 21.25 -25.22
C PRO A 509 15.24 21.98 -24.73
N ALA A 510 16.11 21.25 -24.03
CA ALA A 510 17.41 21.73 -23.58
C ALA A 510 18.23 22.36 -24.72
N GLY A 511 18.90 23.49 -24.47
CA GLY A 511 19.98 24.00 -25.32
C GLY A 511 19.66 25.03 -26.40
N LYS A 512 18.40 25.51 -26.59
CA LYS A 512 18.12 26.55 -27.60
C LYS A 512 18.12 28.00 -27.10
N HIS A 513 17.97 28.24 -25.79
CA HIS A 513 17.82 29.61 -25.24
C HIS A 513 18.60 29.90 -23.95
N SER A 514 19.40 28.95 -23.45
CA SER A 514 20.31 29.22 -22.33
C SER A 514 21.63 29.76 -22.86
N GLN A 515 22.11 30.89 -22.34
CA GLN A 515 23.47 31.38 -22.61
C GLN A 515 24.56 30.42 -22.08
N SER A 516 24.21 29.42 -21.27
CA SER A 516 25.12 28.35 -20.89
C SER A 516 24.99 27.15 -21.83
N GLN A 517 26.09 26.83 -22.53
CA GLN A 517 26.21 25.71 -23.47
C GLN A 517 26.04 24.32 -22.82
N ASN A 518 25.76 24.25 -21.51
CA ASN A 518 25.64 23.02 -20.71
C ASN A 518 24.32 22.94 -19.88
N ALA A 519 23.32 23.79 -20.11
CA ALA A 519 22.07 23.72 -19.34
C ALA A 519 21.17 22.55 -19.80
N ALA A 520 21.02 21.55 -18.93
CA ALA A 520 19.94 20.57 -19.05
C ALA A 520 18.57 21.27 -19.04
N GLY A 521 17.62 20.73 -19.80
CA GLY A 521 16.23 21.19 -19.80
C GLY A 521 15.50 20.79 -18.51
N LEU A 522 14.31 21.32 -18.32
CA LEU A 522 13.46 20.92 -17.20
C LEU A 522 12.80 19.56 -17.48
N SER A 523 12.83 18.67 -16.48
CA SER A 523 12.25 17.32 -16.60
C SER A 523 10.82 17.26 -16.05
N PRO A 524 9.99 16.29 -16.47
CA PRO A 524 8.70 16.04 -15.82
C PRO A 524 8.87 15.72 -14.34
N ASP A 525 7.96 16.21 -13.50
CA ASP A 525 7.95 15.79 -12.10
C ASP A 525 7.37 14.37 -11.98
N MET A 526 8.25 13.38 -11.94
CA MET A 526 7.87 11.97 -11.82
C MET A 526 7.18 11.66 -10.48
N ALA A 527 7.41 12.45 -9.42
CA ALA A 527 6.69 12.27 -8.16
C ALA A 527 5.20 12.64 -8.29
N PHE A 528 4.85 13.49 -9.25
CA PHE A 528 3.49 13.83 -9.66
C PHE A 528 2.92 12.80 -10.67
N TYR A 529 3.65 12.48 -11.74
CA TYR A 529 3.14 11.63 -12.84
C TYR A 529 3.19 10.11 -12.56
N ASN A 530 4.10 9.65 -11.70
CA ASN A 530 4.23 8.24 -11.28
C ASN A 530 4.49 8.12 -9.77
N PRO A 531 3.48 8.39 -8.92
CA PRO A 531 3.70 8.58 -7.49
C PRO A 531 4.16 7.33 -6.74
N PHE A 532 3.90 6.13 -7.27
CA PHE A 532 4.20 4.83 -6.65
C PHE A 532 5.44 4.14 -7.21
N ASN A 533 5.94 4.59 -8.38
CA ASN A 533 7.12 4.02 -9.06
C ASN A 533 7.05 2.50 -9.34
N ASP A 534 5.85 1.92 -9.31
CA ASP A 534 5.57 0.50 -9.52
C ASP A 534 4.82 0.23 -10.84
N GLN A 535 4.43 1.28 -11.56
CA GLN A 535 3.70 1.15 -12.83
C GLN A 535 4.64 1.25 -14.04
N PRO A 536 4.36 0.48 -15.12
CA PRO A 536 5.05 0.64 -16.40
C PRO A 536 4.98 2.10 -16.89
N PRO A 537 6.02 2.58 -17.59
CA PRO A 537 6.00 3.92 -18.15
C PRO A 537 4.88 4.07 -19.18
N SER A 538 4.23 5.24 -19.17
CA SER A 538 3.26 5.66 -20.18
C SER A 538 3.78 6.90 -20.89
N ILE A 539 3.13 7.35 -21.97
CA ILE A 539 3.57 8.56 -22.69
C ILE A 539 3.61 9.81 -21.79
N ILE A 540 2.83 9.89 -20.71
CA ILE A 540 2.89 11.01 -19.74
C ILE A 540 3.85 10.75 -18.56
N SER A 541 4.08 9.48 -18.21
CA SER A 541 4.75 9.07 -16.97
C SER A 541 6.04 8.29 -17.27
N SER A 542 6.91 8.89 -18.08
CA SER A 542 8.15 8.28 -18.60
C SER A 542 9.31 9.28 -18.60
N SER A 543 10.54 8.77 -18.59
CA SER A 543 11.75 9.59 -18.85
C SER A 543 11.68 10.21 -20.24
N ASP A 544 12.58 11.16 -20.55
CA ASP A 544 12.56 11.82 -21.86
C ASP A 544 12.89 10.86 -23.00
N GLU A 545 13.76 9.88 -22.78
CA GLU A 545 14.11 8.83 -23.76
C GLU A 545 12.91 7.92 -24.02
N ALA A 546 12.29 7.39 -22.96
CA ALA A 546 11.13 6.53 -23.08
C ALA A 546 9.91 7.29 -23.66
N HIS A 547 9.75 8.57 -23.33
CA HIS A 547 8.75 9.43 -23.95
C HIS A 547 9.00 9.58 -25.45
N HIS A 548 10.25 9.86 -25.86
CA HIS A 548 10.60 10.02 -27.27
C HIS A 548 10.24 8.78 -28.08
N GLU A 549 10.58 7.58 -27.59
CA GLU A 549 10.26 6.33 -28.26
C GLU A 549 8.75 6.07 -28.34
N LEU A 550 8.01 6.27 -27.25
CA LEU A 550 6.54 6.17 -27.26
C LEU A 550 5.92 7.17 -28.22
N ARG A 551 6.41 8.42 -28.21
CA ARG A 551 5.93 9.50 -29.06
C ARG A 551 6.18 9.19 -30.54
N LYS A 552 7.34 8.65 -30.89
CA LYS A 552 7.69 8.22 -32.25
C LYS A 552 6.74 7.13 -32.76
N ARG A 553 6.36 6.17 -31.91
CA ARG A 553 5.44 5.08 -32.28
C ARG A 553 3.98 5.54 -32.40
N LEU A 554 3.53 6.42 -31.52
CA LEU A 554 2.13 6.86 -31.46
C LEU A 554 1.80 8.00 -32.44
N SER A 555 2.72 8.94 -32.67
CA SER A 555 2.44 10.16 -33.46
C SER A 555 1.86 9.92 -34.86
N PRO A 556 2.26 8.87 -35.63
CA PRO A 556 1.66 8.59 -36.93
C PRO A 556 0.13 8.43 -36.87
N GLY A 557 -0.38 7.74 -35.84
CA GLY A 557 -1.82 7.52 -35.62
C GLY A 557 -2.58 8.80 -35.29
N PHE A 558 -1.91 9.82 -34.74
CA PHE A 558 -2.51 11.13 -34.41
C PHE A 558 -2.22 12.22 -35.47
N SER A 559 -1.64 11.86 -36.61
CA SER A 559 -1.38 12.81 -37.69
C SER A 559 -2.67 13.30 -38.33
N GLU A 560 -2.63 14.48 -38.97
CA GLU A 560 -3.79 15.01 -39.69
C GLU A 560 -4.27 14.04 -40.80
N ARG A 561 -3.31 13.38 -41.48
CA ARG A 561 -3.61 12.33 -42.47
C ARG A 561 -4.36 11.16 -41.85
N ALA A 562 -3.94 10.68 -40.68
CA ALA A 562 -4.61 9.58 -39.99
C ALA A 562 -6.02 9.97 -39.55
N MET A 563 -6.21 11.18 -39.01
CA MET A 563 -7.54 11.67 -38.62
C MET A 563 -8.50 11.75 -39.79
N ARG A 564 -8.03 12.19 -40.98
CA ARG A 564 -8.83 12.16 -42.21
C ARG A 564 -9.19 10.74 -42.65
N ALA A 565 -8.26 9.79 -42.52
CA ALA A 565 -8.55 8.38 -42.84
C ALA A 565 -9.62 7.78 -41.92
N GLN A 566 -9.72 8.27 -40.68
CA GLN A 566 -10.72 7.87 -39.69
C GLN A 566 -12.04 8.66 -39.79
N GLU A 567 -12.22 9.51 -40.81
CA GLU A 567 -13.40 10.37 -40.95
C GLU A 567 -14.71 9.59 -40.96
N GLY A 568 -14.79 8.49 -41.71
CA GLY A 568 -16.00 7.67 -41.79
C GLY A 568 -16.41 7.09 -40.43
N LEU A 569 -15.43 6.73 -39.59
CA LEU A 569 -15.66 6.21 -38.26
C LEU A 569 -16.14 7.31 -37.30
N ILE A 570 -15.44 8.44 -37.25
CA ILE A 570 -15.81 9.58 -36.40
C ILE A 570 -17.19 10.12 -36.82
N GLY A 571 -17.41 10.30 -38.13
CA GLY A 571 -18.68 10.75 -38.70
C GLY A 571 -19.84 9.84 -38.34
N GLY A 572 -19.65 8.51 -38.38
CA GLY A 572 -20.66 7.54 -37.99
C GLY A 572 -21.09 7.66 -36.52
N TYR A 573 -20.15 7.88 -35.59
CA TYR A 573 -20.51 8.13 -34.18
C TYR A 573 -21.17 9.49 -33.98
N VAL A 574 -20.79 10.51 -34.75
CA VAL A 574 -21.46 11.83 -34.73
C VAL A 574 -22.90 11.70 -35.25
N ASP A 575 -23.13 10.94 -36.31
CA ASP A 575 -24.47 10.63 -36.81
C ASP A 575 -25.31 9.91 -35.75
N LEU A 576 -24.74 8.88 -35.11
CA LEU A 576 -25.42 8.15 -34.04
C LEU A 576 -25.74 9.07 -32.85
N LEU A 577 -24.81 9.96 -32.47
CA LEU A 577 -25.07 10.97 -31.44
C LEU A 577 -26.25 11.86 -31.83
N MET A 578 -26.26 12.46 -33.03
CA MET A 578 -27.35 13.34 -33.48
C MET A 578 -28.69 12.59 -33.53
N GLN A 579 -28.69 11.34 -34.00
CA GLN A 579 -29.87 10.47 -33.99
C GLN A 579 -30.40 10.27 -32.56
N ARG A 580 -29.53 9.87 -31.62
CA ARG A 580 -29.92 9.62 -30.22
C ARG A 580 -30.39 10.88 -29.51
N LEU A 581 -29.77 12.03 -29.78
CA LEU A 581 -30.23 13.32 -29.28
C LEU A 581 -31.64 13.62 -29.79
N ARG A 582 -31.92 13.41 -31.08
CA ARG A 582 -33.25 13.61 -31.67
C ARG A 582 -34.30 12.72 -31.00
N GLU A 583 -34.01 11.42 -30.85
CA GLU A 583 -34.89 10.44 -30.19
C GLU A 583 -35.21 10.80 -28.74
N ASN A 584 -34.30 11.46 -28.03
CA ASN A 584 -34.43 11.77 -26.59
C ASN A 584 -34.81 13.22 -26.28
N SER A 585 -34.84 14.09 -27.29
CA SER A 585 -35.10 15.53 -27.16
C SER A 585 -36.58 15.90 -27.06
N ILE A 586 -37.48 14.96 -27.34
CA ILE A 586 -38.92 15.15 -27.33
C ILE A 586 -39.54 14.05 -26.45
N ASP A 587 -40.53 14.41 -25.62
CA ASP A 587 -41.27 13.43 -24.81
C ASP A 587 -42.36 12.70 -25.62
N ASP A 588 -42.98 11.68 -25.03
CA ASP A 588 -44.06 10.90 -25.67
C ASP A 588 -45.28 11.74 -26.08
N THR A 589 -45.39 12.97 -25.59
CA THR A 589 -46.46 13.93 -25.90
C THR A 589 -46.09 14.92 -27.00
N GLY A 590 -44.88 14.82 -27.57
CA GLY A 590 -44.38 15.72 -28.61
C GLY A 590 -43.81 17.03 -28.06
N ARG A 591 -43.58 17.16 -26.75
CA ARG A 591 -43.04 18.38 -26.14
C ARG A 591 -41.53 18.31 -25.98
N PRO A 592 -40.81 19.45 -26.05
CA PRO A 592 -39.37 19.49 -25.80
C PRO A 592 -39.04 18.96 -24.40
N LYS A 593 -38.13 17.99 -24.35
CA LYS A 593 -37.59 17.38 -23.14
C LYS A 593 -36.15 17.83 -22.96
N THR A 594 -35.77 18.15 -21.72
CA THR A 594 -34.37 18.45 -21.40
C THR A 594 -33.53 17.20 -21.50
N ILE A 595 -32.32 17.35 -22.04
CA ILE A 595 -31.33 16.29 -22.09
C ILE A 595 -30.04 16.73 -21.41
N ASN A 596 -29.38 15.79 -20.73
CA ASN A 596 -28.10 16.05 -20.09
C ASN A 596 -26.96 15.98 -21.11
N MET A 597 -26.50 17.13 -21.60
CA MET A 597 -25.44 17.22 -22.60
C MET A 597 -24.08 16.78 -22.07
N ARG A 598 -23.85 16.81 -20.74
CA ARG A 598 -22.63 16.25 -20.15
C ARG A 598 -22.47 14.77 -20.52
N ASP A 599 -23.53 14.00 -20.35
CA ASP A 599 -23.49 12.54 -20.52
C ASP A 599 -23.45 12.16 -21.99
N TRP A 600 -24.28 12.78 -22.84
CA TRP A 600 -24.32 12.47 -24.28
C TRP A 600 -23.00 12.74 -25.00
N ILE A 601 -22.34 13.85 -24.67
CA ILE A 601 -21.03 14.16 -25.24
C ILE A 601 -19.97 13.18 -24.70
N ALA A 602 -20.04 12.81 -23.42
CA ALA A 602 -19.16 11.79 -22.86
C ALA A 602 -19.36 10.44 -23.57
N TYR A 603 -20.61 10.00 -23.81
CA TYR A 603 -20.91 8.76 -24.53
C TYR A 603 -20.23 8.72 -25.91
N ALA A 604 -20.38 9.79 -26.69
CA ALA A 604 -19.78 9.87 -28.03
C ALA A 604 -18.25 9.81 -27.97
N THR A 605 -17.63 10.62 -27.11
CA THR A 605 -16.16 10.65 -27.00
C THR A 605 -15.57 9.35 -26.46
N PHE A 606 -16.26 8.66 -25.53
CA PHE A 606 -15.86 7.33 -25.06
C PHE A 606 -15.94 6.27 -26.16
N ASP A 607 -17.02 6.24 -26.93
CA ASP A 607 -17.17 5.25 -28.01
C ASP A 607 -16.16 5.48 -29.14
N ILE A 608 -15.92 6.74 -29.54
CA ILE A 608 -14.91 7.10 -30.55
C ILE A 608 -13.51 6.67 -30.09
N ILE A 609 -13.07 7.08 -28.89
CA ILE A 609 -11.72 6.73 -28.42
C ILE A 609 -11.60 5.23 -28.12
N GLY A 610 -12.68 4.58 -27.68
CA GLY A 610 -12.76 3.15 -27.47
C GLY A 610 -12.42 2.40 -28.75
N ASN A 611 -13.10 2.75 -29.84
CA ASN A 611 -12.85 2.14 -31.14
C ASN A 611 -11.45 2.48 -31.68
N LEU A 612 -11.04 3.75 -31.63
CA LEU A 612 -9.70 4.16 -32.09
C LEU A 612 -8.54 3.58 -31.26
N THR A 613 -8.81 3.00 -30.07
CA THR A 613 -7.80 2.36 -29.22
C THR A 613 -7.87 0.83 -29.28
N PHE A 614 -9.06 0.24 -29.20
CA PHE A 614 -9.27 -1.21 -29.08
C PHE A 614 -9.86 -1.87 -30.33
N GLY A 615 -10.26 -1.09 -31.33
CA GLY A 615 -11.01 -1.58 -32.49
C GLY A 615 -12.46 -1.95 -32.19
N GLU A 616 -12.96 -1.66 -30.98
CA GLU A 616 -14.34 -1.81 -30.54
C GLU A 616 -14.73 -0.66 -29.59
N ASP A 617 -15.97 -0.19 -29.66
CA ASP A 617 -16.49 0.83 -28.74
C ASP A 617 -16.95 0.26 -27.38
N PHE A 618 -17.60 1.09 -26.58
CA PHE A 618 -18.15 0.72 -25.27
C PHE A 618 -19.68 0.58 -25.29
N GLY A 619 -20.33 0.80 -26.44
CA GLY A 619 -21.78 0.81 -26.58
C GLY A 619 -22.50 1.91 -25.79
N CYS A 620 -21.83 3.03 -25.48
CA CYS A 620 -22.42 4.07 -24.62
C CYS A 620 -23.58 4.80 -25.33
N LEU A 621 -23.40 5.17 -26.60
CA LEU A 621 -24.43 5.82 -27.41
C LEU A 621 -25.59 4.87 -27.72
N GLU A 622 -25.31 3.58 -27.95
CA GLU A 622 -26.36 2.61 -28.25
C GLU A 622 -27.19 2.30 -27.01
N GLY A 623 -26.54 2.04 -25.87
CA GLY A 623 -27.19 1.73 -24.59
C GLY A 623 -27.72 2.94 -23.83
N SER A 624 -27.45 4.16 -24.28
CA SER A 624 -27.79 5.42 -23.58
C SER A 624 -27.31 5.44 -22.12
N GLY A 625 -26.12 4.90 -21.86
CA GLY A 625 -25.61 4.68 -20.51
C GLY A 625 -24.12 4.42 -20.47
N TYR A 626 -23.50 4.71 -19.32
CA TYR A 626 -22.07 4.48 -19.12
C TYR A 626 -21.73 3.00 -18.99
N HIS A 627 -20.73 2.57 -19.74
CA HIS A 627 -20.04 1.32 -19.48
C HIS A 627 -19.41 1.33 -18.06
N PRO A 628 -19.49 0.26 -17.26
CA PRO A 628 -19.02 0.25 -15.87
C PRO A 628 -17.57 0.68 -15.65
N TRP A 629 -16.70 0.43 -16.65
CA TRP A 629 -15.30 0.88 -16.59
C TRP A 629 -15.15 2.41 -16.58
N ILE A 630 -16.07 3.14 -17.22
CA ILE A 630 -16.03 4.60 -17.31
C ILE A 630 -16.22 5.23 -15.93
N TRP A 631 -17.14 4.70 -15.12
CA TRP A 631 -17.32 5.14 -13.72
C TRP A 631 -16.04 5.00 -12.89
N LEU A 632 -15.26 3.93 -13.12
CA LEU A 632 -13.97 3.74 -12.46
C LEU A 632 -12.93 4.78 -12.93
N ILE A 633 -12.94 5.13 -14.22
CA ILE A 633 -12.06 6.16 -14.79
C ILE A 633 -12.39 7.54 -14.20
N LEU A 634 -13.66 7.94 -14.19
CA LEU A 634 -14.10 9.24 -13.65
C LEU A 634 -13.77 9.37 -12.15
N GLY A 635 -14.01 8.31 -11.36
CA GLY A 635 -13.65 8.29 -9.94
C GLY A 635 -12.14 8.35 -9.66
N SER A 636 -11.29 8.02 -10.64
CA SER A 636 -9.84 7.93 -10.46
C SER A 636 -9.15 9.28 -10.24
N PHE A 637 -9.71 10.38 -10.73
CA PHE A 637 -9.14 11.74 -10.56
C PHE A 637 -9.14 12.18 -9.09
N LYS A 638 -10.29 12.07 -8.40
CA LYS A 638 -10.36 12.30 -6.95
C LYS A 638 -9.45 11.34 -6.18
N GLY A 639 -9.31 10.10 -6.65
CA GLY A 639 -8.37 9.12 -6.11
C GLY A 639 -6.90 9.56 -6.20
N ARG A 640 -6.47 10.10 -7.35
CA ARG A 640 -5.11 10.64 -7.54
C ARG A 640 -4.81 11.80 -6.60
N VAL A 641 -5.75 12.70 -6.42
CA VAL A 641 -5.58 13.82 -5.49
C VAL A 641 -5.39 13.33 -4.04
N LYS A 642 -6.16 12.34 -3.60
CA LYS A 642 -5.95 11.71 -2.28
C LYS A 642 -4.54 11.12 -2.15
N ILE A 643 -4.07 10.41 -3.17
CA ILE A 643 -2.70 9.85 -3.21
C ILE A 643 -1.65 10.96 -3.09
N GLN A 644 -1.81 12.08 -3.82
CA GLN A 644 -0.90 13.23 -3.74
C GLN A 644 -0.88 13.83 -2.33
N ILE A 645 -2.05 13.98 -1.68
CA ILE A 645 -2.16 14.48 -0.31
C ILE A 645 -1.44 13.55 0.67
N PHE A 646 -1.74 12.25 0.63
CA PHE A 646 -1.12 11.28 1.54
C PHE A 646 0.39 11.15 1.33
N LYS A 647 0.86 11.31 0.09
CA LYS A 647 2.29 11.36 -0.22
C LYS A 647 2.95 12.60 0.40
N ALA A 648 2.33 13.77 0.23
CA ALA A 648 2.83 15.03 0.78
C ALA A 648 2.87 15.04 2.33
N LEU A 649 1.96 14.30 2.98
CA LEU A 649 1.93 14.12 4.43
C LEU A 649 2.83 12.99 4.95
N GLY A 650 3.49 12.22 4.08
CA GLY A 650 4.35 11.09 4.48
C GLY A 650 3.60 9.84 4.94
N ILE A 651 2.27 9.79 4.81
CA ILE A 651 1.42 8.69 5.32
C ILE A 651 0.95 7.71 4.23
N LEU A 652 1.34 7.93 2.97
CA LEU A 652 0.90 7.07 1.85
C LEU A 652 1.27 5.59 2.03
N LYS A 653 2.51 5.28 2.43
CA LYS A 653 2.95 3.89 2.63
C LYS A 653 2.17 3.16 3.73
N PRO A 654 2.08 3.67 4.97
CA PRO A 654 1.31 3.00 6.02
C PRO A 654 -0.18 2.94 5.69
N LEU A 655 -0.76 3.98 5.10
CA LEU A 655 -2.17 3.95 4.69
C LEU A 655 -2.43 2.92 3.58
N ASN A 656 -1.54 2.83 2.60
CA ASN A 656 -1.65 1.82 1.53
C ASN A 656 -1.54 0.41 2.10
N TRP A 657 -0.65 0.19 3.08
CA TRP A 657 -0.58 -1.08 3.80
C TRP A 657 -1.91 -1.39 4.50
N VAL A 658 -2.45 -0.47 5.30
CA VAL A 658 -3.76 -0.63 5.97
C VAL A 658 -4.89 -0.92 4.98
N MET A 659 -5.00 -0.13 3.91
CA MET A 659 -6.05 -0.31 2.90
C MET A 659 -5.94 -1.66 2.19
N ARG A 660 -4.71 -2.14 1.91
CA ARG A 660 -4.47 -3.48 1.35
C ARG A 660 -4.87 -4.57 2.33
N THR A 661 -4.46 -4.47 3.59
CA THR A 661 -4.82 -5.42 4.65
C THR A 661 -6.33 -5.51 4.87
N LEU A 662 -7.04 -4.39 4.78
CA LEU A 662 -8.50 -4.33 4.94
C LEU A 662 -9.28 -4.59 3.64
N GLY A 663 -8.60 -4.86 2.52
CA GLY A 663 -9.25 -5.11 1.22
C GLY A 663 -10.03 -3.92 0.64
N VAL A 664 -9.76 -2.70 1.12
CA VAL A 664 -10.48 -1.48 0.72
C VAL A 664 -10.14 -1.14 -0.73
N GLY A 665 -11.16 -1.09 -1.59
CA GLY A 665 -11.01 -0.80 -3.02
C GLY A 665 -10.52 -1.97 -3.88
N TYR A 666 -10.33 -3.16 -3.31
CA TYR A 666 -9.84 -4.35 -4.02
C TYR A 666 -10.75 -4.77 -5.19
N LYS A 667 -12.08 -4.80 -4.98
CA LYS A 667 -13.05 -5.16 -6.03
C LYS A 667 -12.99 -4.20 -7.23
N ALA A 668 -12.94 -2.89 -6.98
CA ALA A 668 -12.84 -1.87 -8.02
C ALA A 668 -11.51 -1.99 -8.78
N ARG A 669 -10.42 -2.29 -8.08
CA ARG A 669 -9.10 -2.54 -8.67
C ARG A 669 -9.12 -3.77 -9.58
N LEU A 670 -9.61 -4.92 -9.10
CA LEU A 670 -9.75 -6.13 -9.90
C LEU A 670 -10.60 -5.91 -11.14
N MET A 671 -11.77 -5.28 -10.98
CA MET A 671 -12.66 -4.98 -12.11
C MET A 671 -11.97 -4.10 -13.16
N HIS A 672 -11.24 -3.07 -12.73
CA HIS A 672 -10.43 -2.26 -13.65
C HIS A 672 -9.37 -3.10 -14.38
N PHE A 673 -8.62 -3.94 -13.66
CA PHE A 673 -7.57 -4.77 -14.26
C PHE A 673 -8.13 -5.80 -15.26
N GLU A 674 -9.23 -6.47 -14.91
CA GLU A 674 -9.86 -7.47 -15.78
C GLU A 674 -10.43 -6.85 -17.05
N LEU A 675 -11.13 -5.70 -16.96
CA LEU A 675 -11.71 -5.04 -18.13
C LEU A 675 -10.64 -4.53 -19.09
N VAL A 676 -9.58 -3.92 -18.55
CA VAL A 676 -8.44 -3.45 -19.36
C VAL A 676 -7.71 -4.61 -20.00
N LYS A 677 -7.46 -5.69 -19.24
CA LYS A 677 -6.81 -6.91 -19.76
C LYS A 677 -7.64 -7.54 -20.87
N SER A 678 -8.95 -7.71 -20.66
CA SER A 678 -9.86 -8.31 -21.64
C SER A 678 -9.89 -7.53 -22.95
N LYS A 679 -10.11 -6.20 -22.90
CA LYS A 679 -10.13 -5.37 -24.12
C LYS A 679 -8.77 -5.30 -24.82
N THR A 680 -7.68 -5.19 -24.06
CA THR A 680 -6.32 -5.16 -24.64
C THR A 680 -5.98 -6.50 -25.30
N GLN A 681 -6.35 -7.62 -24.66
CA GLN A 681 -6.10 -8.95 -25.22
C GLN A 681 -6.91 -9.18 -26.49
N LYS A 682 -8.22 -8.89 -26.47
CA LYS A 682 -9.06 -8.94 -27.68
C LYS A 682 -8.46 -8.13 -28.82
N ARG A 683 -7.96 -6.93 -28.53
CA ARG A 683 -7.29 -6.10 -29.54
C ARG A 683 -6.03 -6.78 -30.09
N ILE A 684 -5.20 -7.39 -29.25
CA ILE A 684 -4.01 -8.15 -29.70
C ILE A 684 -4.43 -9.32 -30.62
N ASP A 685 -5.51 -10.03 -30.25
CA ASP A 685 -6.00 -11.20 -30.99
C ASP A 685 -6.52 -10.85 -32.41
N LEU A 686 -6.91 -9.58 -32.65
CA LEU A 686 -7.30 -9.08 -33.96
C LEU A 686 -6.12 -8.90 -34.95
N GLY A 687 -4.87 -9.04 -34.51
CA GLY A 687 -3.68 -8.89 -35.34
C GLY A 687 -3.32 -7.43 -35.65
N THR A 688 -2.30 -7.22 -36.51
CA THR A 688 -1.81 -5.90 -36.90
C THR A 688 -2.36 -5.45 -38.27
N GLY A 689 -2.40 -4.14 -38.54
CA GLY A 689 -2.84 -3.56 -39.83
C GLY A 689 -4.23 -2.95 -39.80
N ARG A 690 -4.72 -2.58 -38.61
CA ARG A 690 -6.01 -1.88 -38.42
C ARG A 690 -5.88 -0.35 -38.40
N ASP A 691 -4.64 0.16 -38.37
CA ASP A 691 -4.33 1.60 -38.31
C ASP A 691 -4.96 2.33 -37.09
N ASP A 692 -5.15 1.62 -35.98
CA ASP A 692 -5.57 2.20 -34.69
C ASP A 692 -4.37 2.55 -33.78
N PHE A 693 -4.64 3.17 -32.63
CA PHE A 693 -3.58 3.73 -31.78
C PHE A 693 -2.67 2.68 -31.13
N LEU A 694 -3.13 1.44 -30.96
CA LEU A 694 -2.31 0.38 -30.36
C LEU A 694 -1.51 -0.41 -31.40
N ASP A 695 -1.86 -0.32 -32.69
CA ASP A 695 -1.26 -1.10 -33.77
C ASP A 695 0.27 -0.97 -33.80
N LYS A 696 0.79 0.27 -33.79
CA LYS A 696 2.24 0.54 -33.78
C LYS A 696 2.95 0.21 -32.48
N LEU A 697 2.21 0.11 -31.37
CA LEU A 697 2.77 -0.37 -30.10
C LEU A 697 2.90 -1.89 -30.09
N ILE A 698 1.92 -2.59 -30.68
CA ILE A 698 1.92 -4.05 -30.87
C ILE A 698 3.03 -4.47 -31.84
N GLU A 699 3.12 -3.84 -33.01
CA GLU A 699 4.20 -4.08 -33.99
C GLU A 699 5.59 -3.89 -33.37
N GLY A 700 5.72 -2.91 -32.46
CA GLY A 700 6.96 -2.60 -31.77
C GLY A 700 7.29 -3.52 -30.59
N GLY A 701 6.56 -4.62 -30.39
CA GLY A 701 6.83 -5.63 -29.36
C GLY A 701 6.62 -5.14 -27.93
N MET A 702 5.71 -4.18 -27.69
CA MET A 702 5.43 -3.69 -26.34
C MET A 702 4.81 -4.79 -25.47
N SER A 703 5.24 -4.90 -24.21
CA SER A 703 4.66 -5.86 -23.26
C SER A 703 3.18 -5.60 -23.02
N LEU A 704 2.43 -6.65 -22.67
CA LEU A 704 1.01 -6.54 -22.34
C LEU A 704 0.75 -5.49 -21.26
N ASP A 705 1.60 -5.40 -20.23
CA ASP A 705 1.48 -4.38 -19.18
C ASP A 705 1.69 -2.96 -19.71
N GLY A 706 2.65 -2.76 -20.61
CA GLY A 706 2.86 -1.48 -21.30
C GLY A 706 1.67 -1.08 -22.18
N LEU A 707 1.10 -2.04 -22.91
CA LEU A 707 -0.09 -1.84 -23.74
C LEU A 707 -1.30 -1.46 -22.88
N LYS A 708 -1.62 -2.25 -21.84
CA LYS A 708 -2.71 -1.96 -20.89
C LYS A 708 -2.59 -0.56 -20.29
N ARG A 709 -1.37 -0.16 -19.90
CA ARG A 709 -1.09 1.15 -19.30
C ARG A 709 -1.33 2.31 -20.28
N ASN A 710 -0.81 2.21 -21.51
CA ASN A 710 -1.00 3.24 -22.52
C ASN A 710 -2.45 3.27 -23.04
N ALA A 711 -3.11 2.12 -23.22
CA ALA A 711 -4.51 2.04 -23.62
C ALA A 711 -5.43 2.73 -22.59
N THR A 712 -5.26 2.42 -21.31
CA THR A 712 -6.00 3.08 -20.21
C THR A 712 -5.79 4.60 -20.21
N LEU A 713 -4.56 5.04 -20.48
CA LEU A 713 -4.25 6.46 -20.57
C LEU A 713 -4.91 7.13 -21.78
N LEU A 714 -4.84 6.51 -22.97
CA LEU A 714 -5.43 7.03 -24.19
C LEU A 714 -6.94 7.19 -24.07
N VAL A 715 -7.64 6.17 -23.54
CA VAL A 715 -9.09 6.23 -23.30
C VAL A 715 -9.43 7.35 -22.33
N ASN A 716 -8.74 7.43 -21.18
CA ASN A 716 -9.00 8.47 -20.18
C ASN A 716 -8.74 9.88 -20.75
N ALA A 717 -7.59 10.09 -21.40
CA ALA A 717 -7.21 11.38 -21.92
C ALA A 717 -8.06 11.82 -23.14
N GLY A 718 -8.42 10.88 -24.03
CA GLY A 718 -9.13 11.19 -25.27
C GLY A 718 -10.65 11.38 -25.12
N SER A 719 -11.26 10.80 -24.08
CA SER A 719 -12.71 10.96 -23.84
C SER A 719 -13.02 12.22 -23.03
N GLU A 720 -12.61 12.22 -21.77
CA GLU A 720 -13.09 13.18 -20.76
C GLU A 720 -12.67 14.63 -21.04
N THR A 721 -11.53 14.84 -21.70
CA THR A 721 -11.02 16.19 -22.01
C THR A 721 -11.85 16.87 -23.11
N THR A 722 -12.07 16.19 -24.24
CA THR A 722 -12.94 16.69 -25.32
C THR A 722 -14.36 16.88 -24.81
N ALA A 723 -14.87 15.92 -24.03
CA ALA A 723 -16.21 16.03 -23.45
C ALA A 723 -16.34 17.24 -22.52
N THR A 724 -15.32 17.52 -21.71
CA THR A 724 -15.30 18.70 -20.83
C THR A 724 -15.37 20.00 -21.62
N LEU A 725 -14.55 20.15 -22.66
CA LEU A 725 -14.55 21.35 -23.48
C LEU A 725 -15.89 21.56 -24.18
N LEU A 726 -16.42 20.53 -24.85
CA LEU A 726 -17.67 20.62 -25.60
C LEU A 726 -18.86 20.91 -24.67
N THR A 727 -18.93 20.27 -23.50
CA THR A 727 -19.97 20.58 -22.50
C THR A 727 -19.92 22.05 -22.09
N GLY A 728 -18.72 22.56 -21.76
CA GLY A 728 -18.55 23.99 -21.42
C GLY A 728 -18.86 24.91 -22.60
N THR A 729 -18.49 24.54 -23.83
CA THR A 729 -18.78 25.31 -25.04
C THR A 729 -20.29 25.42 -25.26
N ILE A 730 -21.03 24.32 -25.10
CA ILE A 730 -22.49 24.30 -25.26
C ILE A 730 -23.14 25.19 -24.19
N TYR A 731 -22.69 25.10 -22.93
CA TYR A 731 -23.18 26.00 -21.87
C TYR A 731 -22.91 27.48 -22.20
N LEU A 732 -21.68 27.81 -22.61
CA LEU A 732 -21.28 29.18 -22.96
C LEU A 732 -22.11 29.72 -24.13
N LEU A 733 -22.39 28.91 -25.14
CA LEU A 733 -23.28 29.28 -26.25
C LEU A 733 -24.73 29.45 -25.80
N ALA A 734 -25.26 28.52 -25.00
CA ALA A 734 -26.65 28.56 -24.55
C ALA A 734 -26.95 29.70 -23.56
N THR A 735 -25.92 30.32 -22.97
CA THR A 735 -26.01 31.51 -22.11
C THR A 735 -25.66 32.82 -22.83
N HIS A 736 -25.19 32.77 -24.08
CA HIS A 736 -24.80 33.93 -24.89
C HIS A 736 -25.49 33.86 -26.26
N GLU A 737 -26.77 34.24 -26.29
CA GLU A 737 -27.64 34.11 -27.48
C GLU A 737 -27.09 34.82 -28.72
N ASP A 738 -26.42 35.96 -28.56
CA ASP A 738 -25.81 36.71 -29.66
C ASP A 738 -24.66 35.95 -30.32
N VAL A 739 -23.84 35.28 -29.51
CA VAL A 739 -22.75 34.43 -29.96
C VAL A 739 -23.30 33.18 -30.64
N LEU A 740 -24.27 32.51 -30.02
CA LEU A 740 -24.92 31.33 -30.59
C LEU A 740 -25.58 31.64 -31.93
N ARG A 741 -26.31 32.76 -32.04
CA ARG A 741 -26.94 33.17 -33.30
C ARG A 741 -25.91 33.38 -34.42
N ARG A 742 -24.80 34.09 -34.16
CA ARG A 742 -23.73 34.27 -35.17
C ARG A 742 -23.11 32.94 -35.61
N LEU A 743 -22.93 32.01 -34.68
CA LEU A 743 -22.44 30.66 -34.99
C LEU A 743 -23.44 29.88 -35.85
N VAL A 744 -24.72 29.91 -35.48
CA VAL A 744 -25.81 29.28 -36.25
C VAL A 744 -25.88 29.85 -37.66
N ASP A 745 -25.79 31.18 -37.81
CA ASP A 745 -25.80 31.86 -39.11
C ASP A 745 -24.62 31.42 -39.99
N GLU A 746 -23.40 31.31 -39.41
CA GLU A 746 -22.22 30.82 -40.13
C GLU A 746 -22.43 29.38 -40.61
N VAL A 747 -22.84 28.48 -39.71
CA VAL A 747 -22.95 27.04 -40.01
C VAL A 747 -24.11 26.74 -40.97
N ARG A 748 -25.32 27.21 -40.66
CA ARG A 748 -26.52 26.96 -41.50
C ARG A 748 -26.49 27.77 -42.81
N GLY A 749 -25.79 28.90 -42.83
CA GLY A 749 -25.52 29.64 -44.06
C GLY A 749 -24.56 28.91 -45.00
N ARG A 750 -23.56 28.21 -44.44
CA ARG A 750 -22.49 27.53 -45.17
C ARG A 750 -22.87 26.17 -45.76
N TYR A 751 -23.75 25.41 -45.10
CA TYR A 751 -24.06 24.03 -45.46
C TYR A 751 -25.55 23.81 -45.76
N LYS A 752 -25.83 23.00 -46.78
CA LYS A 752 -27.19 22.64 -47.21
C LYS A 752 -27.62 21.24 -46.83
N SER A 753 -26.67 20.33 -46.60
CA SER A 753 -26.94 18.98 -46.09
C SER A 753 -25.91 18.59 -45.04
N LYS A 754 -26.25 17.58 -44.23
CA LYS A 754 -25.33 17.01 -43.23
C LYS A 754 -24.06 16.44 -43.86
N ASP A 755 -24.13 15.92 -45.08
CA ASP A 755 -23.01 15.29 -45.78
C ASP A 755 -21.95 16.31 -46.23
N GLU A 756 -22.29 17.60 -46.30
CA GLU A 756 -21.32 18.67 -46.57
C GLU A 756 -20.47 19.01 -45.33
N ILE A 757 -20.90 18.60 -44.12
CA ILE A 757 -20.22 18.85 -42.86
C ILE A 757 -19.21 17.72 -42.63
N THR A 758 -17.98 17.95 -43.09
CA THR A 758 -16.86 16.99 -43.12
C THR A 758 -15.70 17.50 -42.27
N LEU A 759 -14.75 16.62 -41.91
CA LEU A 759 -13.55 17.01 -41.14
C LEU A 759 -12.73 18.11 -41.83
N ILE A 760 -12.81 18.20 -43.16
CA ILE A 760 -12.15 19.22 -43.94
C ILE A 760 -12.97 20.51 -43.96
N SER A 761 -14.27 20.42 -44.25
CA SER A 761 -15.10 21.61 -44.49
C SER A 761 -15.23 22.45 -43.22
N VAL A 762 -15.35 21.82 -42.05
CA VAL A 762 -15.51 22.52 -40.75
C VAL A 762 -14.31 23.38 -40.37
N ASN A 763 -13.14 23.17 -40.99
CA ASN A 763 -11.96 24.03 -40.78
C ASN A 763 -12.11 25.43 -41.41
N SER A 764 -13.13 25.64 -42.25
CA SER A 764 -13.41 26.94 -42.87
C SER A 764 -14.36 27.84 -42.04
N LEU A 765 -14.98 27.29 -40.99
CA LEU A 765 -15.89 28.00 -40.10
C LEU A 765 -15.10 28.88 -39.12
N SER A 766 -14.65 30.03 -39.60
CA SER A 766 -13.71 30.89 -38.88
C SER A 766 -14.26 31.39 -37.55
N TYR A 767 -15.56 31.67 -37.47
CA TYR A 767 -16.20 32.09 -36.22
C TYR A 767 -16.38 30.92 -35.26
N MET A 768 -16.78 29.73 -35.72
CA MET A 768 -16.79 28.52 -34.89
C MET A 768 -15.41 28.18 -34.30
N LEU A 769 -14.34 28.33 -35.09
CA LEU A 769 -12.98 28.13 -34.59
C LEU A 769 -12.64 29.13 -33.47
N ALA A 770 -13.02 30.40 -33.64
CA ALA A 770 -12.85 31.42 -32.61
C ALA A 770 -13.69 31.15 -31.35
N VAL A 771 -14.91 30.61 -31.50
CA VAL A 771 -15.76 30.14 -30.38
C VAL A 771 -15.05 29.07 -29.58
N LEU A 772 -14.47 28.06 -30.26
CA LEU A 772 -13.75 26.98 -29.60
C LEU A 772 -12.46 27.46 -28.92
N ASP A 773 -11.72 28.37 -29.53
CA ASP A 773 -10.52 28.97 -28.93
C ASP A 773 -10.85 29.81 -27.68
N GLU A 774 -11.93 30.61 -27.72
CA GLU A 774 -12.41 31.35 -26.56
C GLU A 774 -12.96 30.42 -25.47
N ALA A 775 -13.61 29.31 -25.83
CA ALA A 775 -14.07 28.30 -24.89
C ALA A 775 -12.89 27.61 -24.20
N LEU A 776 -11.80 27.29 -24.93
CA LEU A 776 -10.55 26.76 -24.37
C LEU A 776 -9.89 27.75 -23.38
N ARG A 777 -10.04 29.06 -23.59
CA ARG A 777 -9.56 30.10 -22.67
C ARG A 777 -10.43 30.20 -21.41
N CYS A 778 -11.75 30.26 -21.57
CA CYS A 778 -12.69 30.42 -20.46
C CYS A 778 -12.82 29.15 -19.61
N TYR A 779 -12.80 27.99 -20.25
CA TYR A 779 -13.05 26.69 -19.64
C TYR A 779 -12.08 25.61 -20.17
N PRO A 780 -10.75 25.77 -19.93
CA PRO A 780 -9.76 24.77 -20.32
C PRO A 780 -10.05 23.45 -19.61
N PRO A 781 -10.08 22.30 -20.32
CA PRO A 781 -10.30 21.00 -19.69
C PRO A 781 -9.32 20.70 -18.56
N ASP A 782 -8.03 20.97 -18.78
CA ASP A 782 -6.97 20.92 -17.78
C ASP A 782 -6.72 22.34 -17.23
N GLY A 783 -7.34 22.66 -16.11
CA GLY A 783 -7.24 23.98 -15.48
C GLY A 783 -5.98 24.18 -14.63
N VAL A 784 -5.21 23.11 -14.39
CA VAL A 784 -4.09 23.10 -13.44
C VAL A 784 -2.74 23.21 -14.14
N SER A 785 -1.68 23.01 -13.38
CA SER A 785 -0.31 23.03 -13.90
C SER A 785 0.15 21.64 -14.28
N SER A 786 0.90 21.54 -15.38
CA SER A 786 1.74 20.40 -15.73
C SER A 786 3.15 20.59 -15.16
N PRO A 787 3.45 20.13 -13.93
CA PRO A 787 4.68 20.49 -13.24
C PRO A 787 5.93 19.93 -13.92
N ARG A 788 7.01 20.71 -13.82
CA ARG A 788 8.37 20.34 -14.20
C ARG A 788 9.32 20.55 -13.03
N LEU A 789 10.43 19.81 -13.04
CA LEU A 789 11.49 19.92 -12.06
C LEU A 789 12.68 20.69 -12.66
N VAL A 790 13.16 21.68 -11.93
CA VAL A 790 14.34 22.45 -12.31
C VAL A 790 15.59 21.59 -12.12
N PRO A 791 16.50 21.51 -13.13
CA PRO A 791 17.71 20.70 -13.05
C PRO A 791 18.64 21.19 -11.92
N PRO A 792 19.58 20.35 -11.42
CA PRO A 792 20.47 20.72 -10.30
C PRO A 792 21.23 22.04 -10.49
N SER A 793 21.56 22.41 -11.73
CA SER A 793 22.23 23.69 -12.08
C SER A 793 21.37 24.94 -11.87
N GLY A 794 20.06 24.79 -11.63
CA GLY A 794 19.08 25.87 -11.74
C GLY A 794 18.71 26.18 -13.19
N HIS A 795 17.73 27.07 -13.38
CA HIS A 795 17.28 27.53 -14.69
C HIS A 795 16.69 28.95 -14.61
N GLU A 796 16.82 29.73 -15.68
CA GLU A 796 16.16 31.03 -15.80
C GLU A 796 14.78 30.87 -16.45
N ILE A 797 13.74 31.36 -15.77
CA ILE A 797 12.35 31.24 -16.22
C ILE A 797 11.67 32.61 -16.10
N ALA A 798 11.21 33.16 -17.22
CA ALA A 798 10.56 34.46 -17.28
C ALA A 798 11.39 35.60 -16.61
N GLY A 799 12.72 35.52 -16.72
CA GLY A 799 13.67 36.47 -16.12
C GLY A 799 14.01 36.20 -14.65
N TRP A 800 13.55 35.08 -14.07
CA TRP A 800 13.87 34.67 -12.70
C TRP A 800 14.81 33.47 -12.70
N PHE A 801 15.97 33.60 -12.04
CA PHE A 801 16.80 32.43 -11.74
C PHE A 801 16.15 31.58 -10.63
N VAL A 802 15.76 30.35 -11.00
CA VAL A 802 15.14 29.35 -10.12
C VAL A 802 16.18 28.27 -9.78
N PRO A 803 16.45 28.03 -8.48
CA PRO A 803 17.35 26.96 -8.02
C PRO A 803 16.90 25.55 -8.41
N GLY A 804 17.87 24.64 -8.54
CA GLY A 804 17.61 23.22 -8.83
C GLY A 804 16.78 22.49 -7.78
N GLY A 805 16.04 21.47 -8.22
CA GLY A 805 15.11 20.72 -7.38
C GLY A 805 13.80 21.44 -7.09
N THR A 806 13.59 22.64 -7.61
CA THR A 806 12.32 23.39 -7.49
C THR A 806 11.28 22.84 -8.46
N ARG A 807 10.04 22.66 -8.01
CA ARG A 807 8.90 22.38 -8.89
C ARG A 807 8.37 23.69 -9.49
N VAL A 808 8.17 23.72 -10.79
CA VAL A 808 7.63 24.89 -11.49
C VAL A 808 6.53 24.47 -12.45
N GLY A 809 5.62 25.38 -12.75
CA GLY A 809 4.64 25.17 -13.81
C GLY A 809 3.71 26.35 -14.03
N ILE A 810 2.98 26.27 -15.13
CA ILE A 810 2.03 27.31 -15.57
C ILE A 810 0.64 26.85 -15.19
N TRP A 811 -0.08 27.67 -14.45
CA TRP A 811 -1.46 27.39 -14.07
C TRP A 811 -2.38 28.01 -15.12
N GLN A 812 -2.86 27.17 -16.03
CA GLN A 812 -3.56 27.61 -17.24
C GLN A 812 -4.78 28.48 -16.93
N TRP A 813 -5.72 27.99 -16.10
CA TRP A 813 -6.93 28.76 -15.82
C TRP A 813 -6.64 30.10 -15.12
N PRO A 814 -5.78 30.18 -14.07
CA PRO A 814 -5.32 31.45 -13.52
C PRO A 814 -4.68 32.40 -14.53
N MET A 815 -3.88 31.87 -15.47
CA MET A 815 -3.24 32.66 -16.52
C MET A 815 -4.26 33.21 -17.51
N TYR A 816 -5.23 32.39 -17.93
CA TYR A 816 -6.26 32.75 -18.90
C TYR A 816 -7.28 33.75 -18.33
N HIS A 817 -7.37 33.84 -17.00
CA HIS A 817 -8.22 34.77 -16.27
C HIS A 817 -7.45 35.93 -15.61
N ASP A 818 -6.22 36.18 -16.05
CA ASP A 818 -5.39 37.27 -15.55
C ASP A 818 -5.71 38.59 -16.28
N ALA A 819 -6.22 39.58 -15.54
CA ALA A 819 -6.55 40.90 -16.09
C ALA A 819 -5.32 41.68 -16.58
N ARG A 820 -4.10 41.24 -16.25
CA ARG A 820 -2.86 41.78 -16.83
C ARG A 820 -2.61 41.31 -18.27
N LEU A 821 -3.26 40.22 -18.67
CA LEU A 821 -3.06 39.56 -19.96
C LEU A 821 -4.28 39.64 -20.87
N PHE A 822 -5.50 39.74 -20.31
CA PHE A 822 -6.74 39.74 -21.06
C PHE A 822 -7.70 40.83 -20.58
N THR A 823 -8.31 41.52 -21.53
CA THR A 823 -9.39 42.49 -21.32
C THR A 823 -10.68 41.76 -20.96
N ASP A 824 -11.34 42.12 -19.87
CA ASP A 824 -12.52 41.41 -19.33
C ASP A 824 -12.34 39.89 -19.32
N PRO A 825 -11.38 39.37 -18.53
CA PRO A 825 -10.92 37.97 -18.63
C PRO A 825 -12.03 36.94 -18.39
N PHE A 826 -13.08 37.28 -17.66
CA PHE A 826 -14.20 36.37 -17.37
C PHE A 826 -15.32 36.42 -18.42
N LYS A 827 -15.29 37.39 -19.35
CA LYS A 827 -16.29 37.48 -20.41
C LYS A 827 -15.96 36.48 -21.52
N PHE A 828 -16.96 35.68 -21.90
CA PHE A 828 -16.90 34.84 -23.10
C PHE A 828 -17.20 35.69 -24.32
N ASP A 829 -16.19 35.97 -25.14
CA ASP A 829 -16.34 36.78 -26.36
C ASP A 829 -15.42 36.28 -27.49
N PRO A 830 -15.95 35.51 -28.45
CA PRO A 830 -15.16 34.96 -29.56
C PRO A 830 -14.50 36.02 -30.45
N ASP A 831 -14.96 37.28 -30.44
CA ASP A 831 -14.30 38.35 -31.21
C ASP A 831 -12.83 38.56 -30.77
N ARG A 832 -12.45 38.10 -29.57
CA ARG A 832 -11.06 38.06 -29.08
C ARG A 832 -10.14 37.25 -29.99
N PHE A 833 -10.62 36.11 -30.50
CA PHE A 833 -9.87 35.25 -31.41
C PHE A 833 -10.23 35.49 -32.88
N TYR A 834 -11.49 35.83 -33.17
CA TYR A 834 -11.96 36.08 -34.52
C TYR A 834 -11.31 37.34 -35.15
N ARG A 835 -11.11 38.40 -34.36
CA ARG A 835 -10.44 39.64 -34.80
C ARG A 835 -8.98 39.70 -34.41
N LYS A 836 -8.33 38.54 -34.24
CA LYS A 836 -6.91 38.47 -33.87
C LYS A 836 -6.05 39.23 -34.89
N GLY A 837 -5.26 40.20 -34.41
CA GLY A 837 -4.42 41.05 -35.26
C GLY A 837 -5.08 42.34 -35.76
N ASP A 838 -6.37 42.56 -35.48
CA ASP A 838 -7.03 43.83 -35.74
C ASP A 838 -6.70 44.84 -34.62
N GLU A 839 -5.87 45.84 -34.92
CA GLU A 839 -5.47 46.90 -33.98
C GLU A 839 -6.65 47.75 -33.50
N LYS A 840 -7.79 47.76 -34.22
CA LYS A 840 -9.02 48.47 -33.82
C LYS A 840 -9.91 47.63 -32.91
N SER A 841 -9.61 46.35 -32.75
CA SER A 841 -10.34 45.49 -31.82
C SER A 841 -10.12 45.95 -30.39
N ARG A 842 -11.18 45.91 -29.56
CA ARG A 842 -11.07 46.15 -28.12
C ARG A 842 -10.11 45.16 -27.41
N TYR A 843 -9.78 44.05 -28.07
CA TYR A 843 -8.90 43.00 -27.58
C TYR A 843 -7.46 43.11 -28.14
N ALA A 844 -7.10 44.21 -28.82
CA ALA A 844 -5.77 44.35 -29.44
C ALA A 844 -4.60 44.25 -28.45
N GLY A 845 -4.81 44.57 -27.17
CA GLY A 845 -3.81 44.45 -26.10
C GLY A 845 -3.72 43.06 -25.46
N ASP A 846 -4.61 42.13 -25.82
CA ASP A 846 -4.66 40.82 -25.18
C ASP A 846 -3.48 39.93 -25.61
N ARG A 847 -2.96 39.17 -24.65
CA ARG A 847 -1.85 38.23 -24.85
C ARG A 847 -2.35 36.87 -25.28
N ILE A 848 -2.81 36.78 -26.53
CA ILE A 848 -3.30 35.52 -27.14
C ILE A 848 -2.24 34.40 -27.09
N ASP A 849 -0.95 34.76 -27.14
CA ASP A 849 0.17 33.82 -27.00
C ASP A 849 0.28 33.17 -25.61
N ALA A 850 -0.45 33.68 -24.61
CA ALA A 850 -0.60 33.04 -23.31
C ALA A 850 -1.46 31.78 -23.38
N VAL A 851 -2.39 31.66 -24.34
CA VAL A 851 -3.34 30.56 -24.45
C VAL A 851 -2.70 29.36 -25.16
N ASN A 852 -2.29 28.35 -24.40
CA ASN A 852 -1.68 27.12 -24.92
C ASN A 852 -2.35 25.89 -24.30
N ALA A 853 -3.64 25.71 -24.56
CA ALA A 853 -4.43 24.63 -23.98
C ALA A 853 -3.87 23.21 -24.28
N PHE A 854 -3.20 23.04 -25.41
CA PHE A 854 -2.56 21.77 -25.80
C PHE A 854 -1.08 21.67 -25.41
N LEU A 855 -0.58 22.59 -24.56
CA LEU A 855 0.83 22.76 -24.22
C LEU A 855 1.73 23.02 -25.44
N ILE A 856 3.03 23.23 -25.21
CA ILE A 856 4.05 23.37 -26.26
C ILE A 856 5.22 22.41 -26.01
N GLY A 857 6.14 22.32 -26.99
CA GLY A 857 7.35 21.50 -26.89
C GLY A 857 7.13 20.01 -27.18
N PRO A 858 8.14 19.16 -26.93
CA PRO A 858 8.13 17.74 -27.32
C PRO A 858 7.06 16.91 -26.61
N ARG A 859 6.64 17.36 -25.42
CA ARG A 859 5.61 16.74 -24.59
C ARG A 859 4.23 17.42 -24.72
N ASN A 860 3.98 18.17 -25.81
CA ASN A 860 2.67 18.75 -26.08
C ASN A 860 1.60 17.66 -26.30
N CYS A 861 0.32 18.03 -26.31
CA CYS A 861 -0.77 17.08 -26.46
C CYS A 861 -0.66 16.33 -27.81
N ILE A 862 -0.58 15.00 -27.74
CA ILE A 862 -0.54 14.13 -28.93
C ILE A 862 -1.92 14.05 -29.60
N GLY A 863 -2.99 14.09 -28.81
CA GLY A 863 -4.38 13.99 -29.26
C GLY A 863 -4.96 15.28 -29.86
N ARG A 864 -4.14 16.33 -30.07
CA ARG A 864 -4.62 17.64 -30.54
C ARG A 864 -5.49 17.53 -31.79
N ASN A 865 -5.05 16.79 -32.80
CA ASN A 865 -5.80 16.67 -34.05
C ASN A 865 -7.11 15.90 -33.88
N LEU A 866 -7.13 14.87 -33.04
CA LEU A 866 -8.35 14.12 -32.70
C LEU A 866 -9.36 15.02 -31.97
N ALA A 867 -8.92 15.74 -30.95
CA ALA A 867 -9.78 16.65 -30.20
C ALA A 867 -10.43 17.70 -31.13
N TYR A 868 -9.64 18.31 -32.02
CA TYR A 868 -10.17 19.25 -33.02
C TYR A 868 -11.15 18.60 -33.99
N ALA A 869 -10.90 17.37 -34.44
CA ALA A 869 -11.79 16.63 -35.32
C ALA A 869 -13.15 16.40 -34.65
N GLU A 870 -13.16 15.85 -33.43
CA GLU A 870 -14.36 15.59 -32.64
C GLU A 870 -15.12 16.89 -32.34
N MET A 871 -14.45 17.89 -31.76
CA MET A 871 -15.12 19.09 -31.27
C MET A 871 -15.69 19.97 -32.38
N ARG A 872 -15.02 20.04 -33.54
CA ARG A 872 -15.53 20.80 -34.69
C ARG A 872 -16.72 20.10 -35.33
N MET A 873 -16.65 18.78 -35.52
CA MET A 873 -17.74 18.01 -36.13
C MET A 873 -18.99 17.99 -35.26
N ILE A 874 -18.83 17.66 -33.97
CA ILE A 874 -19.95 17.59 -33.04
C ILE A 874 -20.62 18.95 -32.89
N LEU A 875 -19.85 20.02 -32.72
CA LEU A 875 -20.42 21.37 -32.56
C LEU A 875 -21.15 21.83 -33.82
N ALA A 876 -20.53 21.69 -35.01
CA ALA A 876 -21.16 22.08 -36.27
C ALA A 876 -22.46 21.30 -36.52
N ARG A 877 -22.46 19.99 -36.30
CA ARG A 877 -23.65 19.14 -36.48
C ARG A 877 -24.75 19.48 -35.47
N LEU A 878 -24.40 19.72 -34.21
CA LEU A 878 -25.36 20.09 -33.17
C LEU A 878 -26.12 21.37 -33.53
N VAL A 879 -25.40 22.46 -33.87
CA VAL A 879 -26.05 23.75 -34.19
C VAL A 879 -26.73 23.76 -35.55
N TRP A 880 -26.31 22.88 -36.47
CA TRP A 880 -26.99 22.71 -37.76
C TRP A 880 -28.33 21.99 -37.60
N GLU A 881 -28.40 20.94 -36.78
CA GLU A 881 -29.61 20.11 -36.63
C GLU A 881 -30.60 20.59 -35.56
N PHE A 882 -30.15 21.34 -34.56
CA PHE A 882 -30.97 21.71 -33.40
C PHE A 882 -30.89 23.20 -33.08
N ASP A 883 -32.02 23.75 -32.64
CA ASP A 883 -32.06 24.98 -31.86
C ASP A 883 -31.80 24.66 -30.39
N VAL A 884 -30.81 25.33 -29.79
CA VAL A 884 -30.27 25.04 -28.46
C VAL A 884 -30.78 26.07 -27.46
N ARG A 885 -31.36 25.63 -26.34
CA ARG A 885 -31.78 26.52 -25.24
C ARG A 885 -31.43 25.92 -23.89
N ILE A 886 -30.85 26.73 -23.01
CA ILE A 886 -30.51 26.30 -21.65
C ILE A 886 -31.76 26.07 -20.80
N ASP A 887 -31.73 25.04 -19.95
CA ASP A 887 -32.72 24.86 -18.90
C ASP A 887 -32.40 25.75 -17.68
N ASP A 888 -33.42 26.21 -16.96
CA ASP A 888 -33.23 27.08 -15.82
C ASP A 888 -32.39 26.42 -14.70
N SER A 889 -32.45 25.08 -14.57
CA SER A 889 -31.62 24.33 -13.61
C SER A 889 -30.12 24.40 -13.90
N SER A 890 -29.73 24.81 -15.11
CA SER A 890 -28.33 24.83 -15.57
C SER A 890 -27.77 26.23 -15.79
N ARG A 891 -28.49 27.31 -15.42
CA ARG A 891 -28.03 28.70 -15.66
C ARG A 891 -26.73 29.05 -14.96
N ASP A 892 -26.48 28.48 -13.79
CA ASP A 892 -25.28 28.74 -12.98
C ASP A 892 -24.28 27.57 -13.07
N TRP A 893 -24.32 26.79 -14.15
CA TRP A 893 -23.59 25.52 -14.27
C TRP A 893 -22.07 25.63 -14.05
N MET A 894 -21.45 26.75 -14.45
CA MET A 894 -20.01 27.00 -14.24
C MET A 894 -19.66 27.55 -12.85
N GLU A 895 -20.63 27.96 -12.03
CA GLU A 895 -20.35 28.59 -10.75
C GLU A 895 -19.85 27.59 -9.70
N GLY A 896 -18.70 27.88 -9.08
CA GLY A 896 -18.20 27.12 -7.94
C GLY A 896 -17.83 25.65 -8.22
N GLN A 897 -17.58 25.28 -9.48
CA GLN A 897 -17.20 23.91 -9.83
C GLN A 897 -15.89 23.46 -9.17
N GLU A 898 -15.87 22.22 -8.69
CA GLU A 898 -14.64 21.62 -8.17
C GLU A 898 -13.71 21.25 -9.34
N ASN A 899 -12.39 21.43 -9.18
CA ASN A 899 -11.37 21.00 -10.11
C ASN A 899 -10.34 20.08 -9.42
N PHE A 900 -10.23 18.84 -9.90
CA PHE A 900 -9.25 17.84 -9.46
C PHE A 900 -8.42 17.37 -10.65
N GLU A 901 -7.64 18.27 -11.25
CA GLU A 901 -7.03 18.17 -12.59
C GLU A 901 -8.05 18.47 -13.70
N LEU A 902 -9.19 17.78 -13.68
CA LEU A 902 -10.36 18.07 -14.52
C LEU A 902 -11.50 18.67 -13.70
N TRP A 903 -12.39 19.39 -14.37
CA TRP A 903 -13.61 19.93 -13.78
C TRP A 903 -14.61 18.83 -13.42
N VAL A 904 -15.19 18.92 -12.22
CA VAL A 904 -16.34 18.12 -11.80
C VAL A 904 -17.59 18.80 -12.35
N LYS A 905 -18.11 18.21 -13.43
CA LYS A 905 -19.24 18.76 -14.20
C LYS A 905 -20.58 18.33 -13.58
N PRO A 906 -21.43 19.27 -13.11
CA PRO A 906 -22.83 18.96 -12.81
C PRO A 906 -23.58 18.59 -14.11
N ASP A 907 -24.81 18.10 -13.98
CA ASP A 907 -25.66 17.83 -15.15
C ASP A 907 -25.87 19.13 -15.94
N LEU A 908 -25.70 19.08 -17.26
CA LEU A 908 -25.96 20.21 -18.15
C LEU A 908 -27.25 19.93 -18.91
N ASN A 909 -28.38 20.38 -18.36
CA ASN A 909 -29.69 20.17 -18.93
C ASN A 909 -30.01 21.24 -19.98
N ILE A 910 -30.31 20.78 -21.20
CA ILE A 910 -30.55 21.65 -22.35
C ILE A 910 -31.76 21.14 -23.13
N TYR A 911 -32.55 22.06 -23.66
CA TYR A 911 -33.56 21.78 -24.66
C TYR A 911 -32.91 21.82 -26.05
N LEU A 912 -33.05 20.71 -26.78
CA LEU A 912 -32.72 20.64 -28.19
C LEU A 912 -34.01 20.54 -28.99
N GLN A 913 -34.32 21.54 -29.80
CA GLN A 913 -35.46 21.49 -30.72
C GLN A 913 -34.94 21.13 -32.12
N PRO A 914 -35.31 19.97 -32.70
CA PRO A 914 -34.88 19.65 -34.06
C PRO A 914 -35.41 20.66 -35.08
N VAL A 915 -34.56 21.09 -36.01
CA VAL A 915 -34.92 22.02 -37.08
C VAL A 915 -35.69 21.27 -38.18
N ASN A 916 -36.86 21.78 -38.56
CA ASN A 916 -37.68 21.22 -39.64
C ASN A 916 -37.01 21.46 -41.01
N GLY A 917 -36.30 20.45 -41.52
CA GLY A 917 -35.64 20.49 -42.84
C GLY A 917 -34.38 19.63 -43.00
N GLY A 918 -33.88 19.00 -41.93
CA GLY A 918 -32.66 18.18 -41.96
C GLY A 918 -32.90 16.67 -42.09
N THR A 919 -33.54 16.22 -43.18
CA THR A 919 -33.44 14.81 -43.64
C THR A 919 -32.45 14.72 -44.77
#